data_AF-A0A1G4QXL4-F1
#
_entry.id   AF-A0A1G4QXL4-F1
#
_cell.length_a   1.000
_cell.length_b   1.000
_cell.length_c   1.000
_cell.angle_alpha   90.00
_cell.angle_beta   90.00
_cell.angle_gamma   90.00
#
_symmetry.space_group_name_H-M   'P 1'
#
loop_
_entity.id
_entity.type
_entity.pdbx_description
1 polymer ?
#
loop_
_entity_poly.entity_id
_entity_poly.type
_entity_poly.pdbx_seq_one_letter_code
_entity_poly.pdbx_strand_id
1 'polypeptide(L)'
;MVQYLIALAPTFLVLAFFLLGPFNWSRNHSWTRAITCAVVGVIALRYILWRLFETVLPYPNDGPNFYWVWFLFIVEILAFFEVVLFLVLMSRYVDRSAEADRLARDFFRGDEHELPTVDVFIPTYNEPLDVLERTIIGALALDYPQDKLKVYVLDDQRRDWLKAYCKERGAIHVTRPDNSHAKAGNMNNGLKVSSGDFIAIFDADFVPYRHFLRRTLPFFSDATIGIVQTPQHFFNTDPVQTNLGLENIWPDEQRLFFDEIAPSRDIWDVSFCCGSCSISRRKAIDAIGGFPTESITEDLLTTLSMLNKGYKTRYLNERLSMGLAAENLTGYFVQRERWCQGGIQTLYLHNGPLRGPGLSLFQRIMFLPLSWLVQYLVRFTILIIPIIYLWFGLLPLYFTNAADYISNQVPLLTAYFLLMLWITPTRYLPVVSSAVGAFSTFRMLPTVISSVVRPFGKPFRVTPKGSGNEAIGFDGYSFAWIAVLILATAIGLVINIVPETSQVEAQFSPIAACWSGINILVLAIASLICFEKPRRLFNAFKLDEAVHVDGVPGRMVSLALDKAVVAVPTETRFASADVTLSLEGFSPFKTELKMVTQRRRSVARHGDKEAFYLHLHFDLSGSARDKMIVKLYTGRYSQDVRDIDKVAVSINLLLRTFGRTRTL
;
A
#
# COMPACT_ATOMS: atom_id res chain seq x y z
N MET A 1 43.85 8.60 11.28
CA MET A 1 43.36 7.61 10.28
C MET A 1 43.05 6.26 10.93
N VAL A 2 43.96 5.67 11.74
CA VAL A 2 43.76 4.37 12.43
C VAL A 2 42.55 4.36 13.37
N GLN A 3 42.35 5.40 14.19
CA GLN A 3 41.21 5.49 15.13
C GLN A 3 39.84 5.47 14.42
N TYR A 4 39.72 6.10 13.25
CA TYR A 4 38.49 6.08 12.44
C TYR A 4 38.24 4.72 11.79
N LEU A 5 39.29 3.97 11.44
CA LEU A 5 39.16 2.60 10.93
C LEU A 5 38.68 1.64 12.02
N ILE A 6 39.17 1.79 13.25
CA ILE A 6 38.70 1.02 14.41
C ILE A 6 37.23 1.34 14.71
N ALA A 7 36.82 2.60 14.59
CA ALA A 7 35.43 3.03 14.78
C ALA A 7 34.43 2.32 13.83
N LEU A 8 34.90 1.87 12.66
CA LEU A 8 34.09 1.13 11.69
C LEU A 8 34.04 -0.38 11.94
N ALA A 9 34.80 -0.92 12.90
CA ALA A 9 34.82 -2.34 13.19
C ALA A 9 33.41 -2.93 13.46
N PRO A 10 32.51 -2.29 14.25
CA PRO A 10 31.15 -2.77 14.41
C PRO A 10 30.37 -2.83 13.08
N THR A 11 30.55 -1.85 12.20
CA THR A 11 29.92 -1.82 10.88
C THR A 11 30.42 -2.97 9.99
N PHE A 12 31.73 -3.26 10.01
CA PHE A 12 32.28 -4.39 9.28
C PHE A 12 31.77 -5.74 9.81
N LEU A 13 31.55 -5.87 11.12
CA LEU A 13 30.92 -7.07 11.70
C LEU A 13 29.48 -7.24 11.23
N VAL A 14 28.71 -6.16 11.16
CA VAL A 14 27.35 -6.18 10.58
C VAL A 14 27.39 -6.62 9.13
N LEU A 15 28.28 -6.02 8.32
CA LEU A 15 28.44 -6.39 6.91
C LEU A 15 28.82 -7.86 6.75
N ALA A 16 29.78 -8.34 7.54
CA ALA A 16 30.20 -9.75 7.53
C ALA A 16 29.05 -10.68 7.91
N PHE A 17 28.27 -10.35 8.94
CA PHE A 17 27.08 -11.13 9.31
C PHE A 17 26.11 -11.26 8.13
N PHE A 18 25.73 -10.15 7.49
CA PHE A 18 24.80 -10.18 6.35
C PHE A 18 25.35 -10.93 5.12
N LEU A 19 26.63 -10.74 4.80
CA LEU A 19 27.29 -11.37 3.64
C LEU A 19 27.50 -12.88 3.83
N LEU A 20 27.75 -13.34 5.06
CA LEU A 20 27.97 -14.75 5.35
C LEU A 20 26.67 -15.50 5.67
N GLY A 21 25.69 -14.83 6.29
CA GLY A 21 24.43 -15.43 6.73
C GLY A 21 23.23 -15.02 5.88
N PRO A 22 22.45 -13.99 6.30
CA PRO A 22 21.16 -13.62 5.70
C PRO A 22 21.12 -13.62 4.16
N PHE A 23 22.11 -13.03 3.48
CA PHE A 23 22.09 -12.97 2.01
C PHE A 23 22.24 -14.35 1.32
N ASN A 24 22.71 -15.37 2.05
CA ASN A 24 22.79 -16.76 1.58
C ASN A 24 21.66 -17.63 2.15
N TRP A 25 20.82 -17.10 3.04
CA TRP A 25 19.70 -17.81 3.64
C TRP A 25 18.38 -17.48 2.95
N SER A 26 17.48 -18.46 2.87
CA SER A 26 16.12 -18.19 2.39
C SER A 26 15.36 -17.33 3.40
N ARG A 27 14.85 -16.19 2.93
CA ARG A 27 14.00 -15.28 3.72
C ARG A 27 12.61 -15.82 4.02
N ASN A 28 12.22 -16.95 3.42
CA ASN A 28 10.89 -17.54 3.63
C ASN A 28 10.84 -18.44 4.87
N HIS A 29 12.00 -18.83 5.41
CA HIS A 29 12.07 -19.62 6.63
C HIS A 29 11.98 -18.72 7.87
N SER A 30 11.12 -19.09 8.83
CA SER A 30 10.97 -18.30 10.06
C SER A 30 12.24 -18.27 10.91
N TRP A 31 13.06 -19.33 10.93
CA TRP A 31 14.28 -19.35 11.73
C TRP A 31 15.35 -18.37 11.24
N THR A 32 15.50 -18.21 9.92
CA THR A 32 16.47 -17.27 9.33
C THR A 32 16.06 -15.84 9.65
N ARG A 33 14.77 -15.52 9.45
CA ARG A 33 14.19 -14.20 9.78
C ARG A 33 14.35 -13.89 11.27
N ALA A 34 14.07 -14.85 12.15
CA ALA A 34 14.19 -14.68 13.59
C ALA A 34 15.63 -14.37 14.02
N ILE A 35 16.62 -15.13 13.53
CA ILE A 35 18.03 -14.86 13.83
C ILE A 35 18.45 -13.47 13.34
N THR A 36 18.13 -13.12 12.09
CA THR A 36 18.50 -11.81 11.52
C THR A 36 17.84 -10.67 12.29
N CYS A 37 16.53 -10.76 12.57
CA CYS A 37 15.81 -9.73 13.33
C CYS A 37 16.33 -9.60 14.75
N ALA A 38 16.67 -10.71 15.41
CA ALA A 38 17.26 -10.68 16.75
C ALA A 38 18.62 -9.98 16.77
N VAL A 39 19.50 -10.26 15.81
CA VAL A 39 20.81 -9.58 15.69
C VAL A 39 20.63 -8.07 15.50
N VAL A 40 19.73 -7.66 14.60
CA VAL A 40 19.42 -6.23 14.41
C VAL A 40 18.84 -5.60 15.68
N GLY A 41 17.97 -6.32 16.39
CA GLY A 41 17.41 -5.88 17.67
C GLY A 41 18.46 -5.67 18.75
N VAL A 42 19.45 -6.57 18.85
CA VAL A 42 20.59 -6.42 19.78
C VAL A 42 21.43 -5.20 19.44
N ILE A 43 21.68 -4.93 18.15
CA ILE A 43 22.41 -3.74 17.70
C ILE A 43 21.63 -2.46 18.04
N ALA A 44 20.32 -2.46 17.83
CA ALA A 44 19.44 -1.35 18.19
C ALA A 44 19.42 -1.10 19.71
N LEU A 45 19.36 -2.17 20.51
CA LEU A 45 19.43 -2.07 21.97
C LEU A 45 20.78 -1.51 22.42
N ARG A 46 21.89 -1.98 21.85
CA ARG A 46 23.23 -1.43 22.11
C ARG A 46 23.28 0.08 21.85
N TYR A 47 22.71 0.54 20.72
CA TYR A 47 22.65 1.97 20.40
C TYR A 47 21.86 2.77 21.42
N ILE A 48 20.67 2.30 21.82
CA ILE A 48 19.84 3.01 22.79
C ILE A 48 20.47 3.04 24.19
N LEU A 49 21.14 1.97 24.60
CA LEU A 49 21.89 1.95 25.86
C LEU A 49 23.06 2.95 25.80
N TRP A 50 23.82 2.98 24.70
CA TRP A 50 24.85 4.00 24.49
C TRP A 50 24.26 5.41 24.53
N ARG A 51 23.12 5.66 23.85
CA ARG A 51 22.45 6.96 23.89
C ARG A 51 22.13 7.36 25.32
N LEU A 52 21.52 6.49 26.10
CA LEU A 52 21.15 6.77 27.49
C LEU A 52 22.37 7.05 28.36
N PHE A 53 23.30 6.11 28.44
CA PHE A 53 24.37 6.12 29.44
C PHE A 53 25.54 7.03 29.09
N GLU A 54 25.86 7.21 27.80
CA GLU A 54 27.04 7.96 27.38
C GLU A 54 26.70 9.35 26.84
N THR A 55 25.47 9.56 26.37
CA THR A 55 25.15 10.81 25.64
C THR A 55 24.00 11.64 26.20
N VAL A 56 23.13 11.05 27.04
CA VAL A 56 21.96 11.71 27.65
C VAL A 56 22.20 11.95 29.13
N LEU A 57 22.48 10.89 29.92
CA LEU A 57 22.74 11.03 31.36
C LEU A 57 23.97 11.89 31.70
N PRO A 58 25.08 11.84 30.95
CA PRO A 58 26.25 12.69 31.22
C PRO A 58 26.07 14.15 30.78
N TYR A 59 25.01 14.48 30.04
CA TYR A 59 24.80 15.83 29.55
C TYR A 59 24.56 16.78 30.75
N PRO A 60 25.26 17.93 30.84
CA PRO A 60 25.08 18.88 31.94
C PRO A 60 23.61 19.32 32.15
N ASN A 61 23.17 19.37 33.41
CA ASN A 61 21.77 19.66 33.77
C ASN A 61 21.40 21.17 33.70
N ASP A 62 22.17 21.97 32.99
CA ASP A 62 22.02 23.42 32.90
C ASP A 62 21.80 23.87 31.44
N GLY A 63 20.64 24.49 31.21
CA GLY A 63 20.34 25.19 29.96
C GLY A 63 19.37 24.50 28.99
N PRO A 64 19.05 25.14 27.86
CA PRO A 64 18.07 24.66 26.88
C PRO A 64 18.48 23.35 26.21
N ASN A 65 19.78 23.06 26.11
CA ASN A 65 20.25 21.86 25.44
C ASN A 65 19.93 20.57 26.22
N PHE A 66 19.84 20.63 27.56
CA PHE A 66 19.40 19.51 28.38
C PHE A 66 18.02 19.01 27.96
N TYR A 67 17.04 19.91 27.86
CA TYR A 67 15.67 19.58 27.45
C TYR A 67 15.61 19.05 26.02
N TRP A 68 16.43 19.62 25.13
CA TRP A 68 16.53 19.19 23.74
C TRP A 68 17.03 17.75 23.63
N VAL A 69 18.13 17.41 24.31
CA VAL A 69 18.70 16.05 24.31
C VAL A 69 17.72 15.02 24.88
N TRP A 70 17.02 15.35 25.98
CA TRP A 70 15.98 14.48 26.54
C TRP A 70 14.78 14.31 25.61
N PHE A 71 14.33 15.38 24.96
CA PHE A 71 13.27 15.29 23.96
C PHE A 71 13.65 14.36 22.81
N LEU A 72 14.86 14.51 22.25
CA LEU A 72 15.36 13.63 21.20
C LEU A 72 15.44 12.18 21.66
N PHE A 73 15.93 11.93 22.87
CA PHE A 73 15.99 10.59 23.43
C PHE A 73 14.61 9.96 23.61
N ILE A 74 13.60 10.71 24.06
CA ILE A 74 12.21 10.21 24.14
C ILE A 74 11.69 9.83 22.74
N VAL A 75 11.94 10.66 21.73
CA VAL A 75 11.56 10.35 20.34
C VAL A 75 12.28 9.11 19.83
N GLU A 76 13.58 8.96 20.12
CA GLU A 76 14.36 7.77 19.77
C GLU A 76 13.89 6.51 20.50
N ILE A 77 13.46 6.61 21.75
CA ILE A 77 12.88 5.49 22.50
C ILE A 77 11.55 5.05 21.87
N LEU A 78 10.69 6.00 21.48
CA LEU A 78 9.47 5.68 20.74
C LEU A 78 9.78 4.99 19.41
N ALA A 79 10.76 5.50 18.65
CA ALA A 79 11.23 4.88 17.42
C ALA A 79 11.79 3.47 17.66
N PHE A 80 12.55 3.28 18.75
CA PHE A 80 13.09 1.99 19.13
C PHE A 80 11.98 0.98 19.42
N PHE A 81 10.94 1.37 20.16
CA PHE A 81 9.78 0.51 20.39
C PHE A 81 9.09 0.13 19.08
N GLU A 82 8.85 1.09 18.18
CA GLU A 82 8.27 0.81 16.87
C GLU A 82 9.13 -0.19 16.07
N VAL A 83 10.45 0.01 16.02
CA VAL A 83 11.39 -0.89 15.35
C VAL A 83 11.36 -2.28 15.99
N VAL A 84 11.38 -2.40 17.32
CA VAL A 84 11.32 -3.70 18.00
C VAL A 84 10.03 -4.44 17.66
N LEU A 85 8.88 -3.77 17.66
CA LEU A 85 7.62 -4.41 17.26
C LEU A 85 7.64 -4.83 15.79
N PHE A 86 8.20 -4.00 14.91
CA PHE A 86 8.40 -4.36 13.51
C PHE A 86 9.32 -5.59 13.37
N LEU A 87 10.43 -5.66 14.10
CA LEU A 87 11.35 -6.81 14.09
C LEU A 87 10.68 -8.08 14.61
N VAL A 88 9.89 -8.00 15.69
CA VAL A 88 9.12 -9.13 16.23
C VAL A 88 8.11 -9.63 15.20
N LEU A 89 7.33 -8.72 14.62
CA LEU A 89 6.34 -9.04 13.58
C LEU A 89 7.03 -9.70 12.38
N MET A 90 8.10 -9.09 11.88
CA MET A 90 8.83 -9.55 10.70
C MET A 90 9.75 -10.74 10.98
N SER A 91 9.93 -11.18 12.22
CA SER A 91 10.77 -12.35 12.56
C SER A 91 10.18 -13.68 12.06
N ARG A 92 8.90 -13.71 11.69
CA ARG A 92 8.24 -14.89 11.14
C ARG A 92 7.49 -14.51 9.86
N TYR A 93 7.22 -15.53 9.05
CA TYR A 93 6.48 -15.40 7.79
C TYR A 93 5.73 -16.68 7.49
N VAL A 94 4.57 -16.54 6.85
CA VAL A 94 3.81 -17.68 6.33
C VAL A 94 3.32 -17.36 4.94
N ASP A 95 3.52 -18.31 4.03
CA ASP A 95 2.85 -18.35 2.74
C ASP A 95 1.81 -19.47 2.80
N ARG A 96 0.54 -19.09 2.68
CA ARG A 96 -0.59 -20.03 2.75
C ARG A 96 -1.03 -20.56 1.40
N SER A 97 -0.36 -20.23 0.30
CA SER A 97 -0.78 -20.65 -1.05
C SER A 97 -0.82 -22.18 -1.18
N ALA A 98 0.19 -22.88 -0.65
CA ALA A 98 0.22 -24.35 -0.65
C ALA A 98 -0.82 -24.98 0.30
N GLU A 99 -1.15 -24.29 1.40
CA GLU A 99 -2.25 -24.69 2.29
C GLU A 99 -3.60 -24.51 1.60
N ALA A 100 -3.81 -23.39 0.90
CA ALA A 100 -5.00 -23.13 0.10
C ALA A 100 -5.19 -24.18 -1.00
N ASP A 101 -4.12 -24.60 -1.70
CA ASP A 101 -4.17 -25.71 -2.67
C ASP A 101 -4.67 -27.00 -2.04
N ARG A 102 -4.11 -27.38 -0.88
CA ARG A 102 -4.49 -28.60 -0.17
C ARG A 102 -5.95 -28.54 0.29
N LEU A 103 -6.32 -27.47 0.99
CA LEU A 103 -7.67 -27.29 1.51
C LEU A 103 -8.70 -27.24 0.38
N ALA A 104 -8.42 -26.53 -0.72
CA ALA A 104 -9.32 -26.47 -1.87
C ALA A 104 -9.55 -27.84 -2.51
N ARG A 105 -8.50 -28.66 -2.66
CA ARG A 105 -8.65 -30.03 -3.19
C ARG A 105 -9.56 -30.88 -2.30
N ASP A 106 -9.45 -30.76 -0.99
CA ASP A 106 -10.25 -31.57 -0.07
C ASP A 106 -11.69 -31.03 0.06
N PHE A 107 -11.86 -29.71 0.14
CA PHE A 107 -13.16 -29.04 0.32
C PHE A 107 -14.10 -29.20 -0.89
N PHE A 108 -13.57 -29.15 -2.11
CA PHE A 108 -14.36 -29.25 -3.35
C PHE A 108 -14.39 -30.66 -3.96
N ARG A 109 -13.98 -31.70 -3.21
CA ARG A 109 -14.10 -33.11 -3.64
C ARG A 109 -15.50 -33.68 -3.49
N GLY A 110 -16.28 -33.15 -2.54
CA GLY A 110 -17.64 -33.59 -2.24
C GLY A 110 -18.67 -33.13 -3.27
N ASP A 111 -19.94 -33.41 -2.98
CA ASP A 111 -21.06 -32.95 -3.80
C ASP A 111 -21.17 -31.40 -3.74
N GLU A 112 -21.40 -30.76 -4.88
CA GLU A 112 -21.61 -29.32 -4.96
C GLU A 112 -22.85 -28.87 -4.17
N HIS A 113 -23.83 -29.76 -3.96
CA HIS A 113 -25.01 -29.47 -3.14
C HIS A 113 -24.71 -29.29 -1.65
N GLU A 114 -23.62 -29.89 -1.15
CA GLU A 114 -23.16 -29.75 0.24
C GLU A 114 -22.36 -28.46 0.47
N LEU A 115 -22.02 -27.74 -0.59
CA LEU A 115 -21.31 -26.47 -0.47
C LEU A 115 -22.16 -25.43 0.28
N PRO A 116 -21.51 -24.61 1.13
CA PRO A 116 -22.19 -23.59 1.91
C PRO A 116 -22.71 -22.46 1.02
N THR A 117 -23.66 -21.70 1.55
CA THR A 117 -24.16 -20.51 0.86
C THR A 117 -23.25 -19.31 1.08
N VAL A 118 -23.10 -18.47 0.06
CA VAL A 118 -22.26 -17.27 0.09
C VAL A 118 -23.03 -16.05 -0.39
N ASP A 119 -23.09 -15.03 0.45
CA ASP A 119 -23.56 -13.71 0.09
C ASP A 119 -22.37 -12.81 -0.24
N VAL A 120 -22.41 -12.12 -1.39
CA VAL A 120 -21.41 -11.12 -1.77
C VAL A 120 -21.99 -9.74 -1.52
N PHE A 121 -21.37 -8.94 -0.67
CA PHE A 121 -21.77 -7.57 -0.37
C PHE A 121 -20.89 -6.57 -1.12
N ILE A 122 -21.56 -5.72 -1.90
CA ILE A 122 -20.96 -4.58 -2.61
C ILE A 122 -21.58 -3.29 -2.06
N PRO A 123 -21.03 -2.72 -0.97
CA PRO A 123 -21.49 -1.43 -0.46
C PRO A 123 -21.08 -0.29 -1.39
N THR A 124 -22.01 0.62 -1.65
CA THR A 124 -21.79 1.77 -2.54
C THR A 124 -22.51 3.01 -2.03
N TYR A 125 -21.90 4.16 -2.28
CA TYR A 125 -22.42 5.48 -1.95
C TYR A 125 -22.63 6.30 -3.22
N ASN A 126 -21.59 6.82 -3.84
CA ASN A 126 -21.68 7.74 -4.98
C ASN A 126 -20.94 7.25 -6.24
N GLU A 127 -20.49 5.99 -6.26
CA GLU A 127 -19.72 5.46 -7.39
C GLU A 127 -20.56 5.44 -8.69
N PRO A 128 -19.97 5.81 -9.84
CA PRO A 128 -20.64 5.79 -11.13
C PRO A 128 -20.79 4.37 -11.70
N LEU A 129 -21.61 4.24 -12.76
CA LEU A 129 -21.87 2.96 -13.43
C LEU A 129 -20.59 2.29 -13.91
N ASP A 130 -19.63 3.03 -14.49
CA ASP A 130 -18.40 2.46 -15.06
C ASP A 130 -17.48 1.85 -14.00
N VAL A 131 -17.59 2.28 -12.74
CA VAL A 131 -16.91 1.66 -11.60
C VAL A 131 -17.71 0.46 -11.10
N LEU A 132 -19.00 0.64 -10.82
CA LEU A 132 -19.86 -0.38 -10.24
C LEU A 132 -20.08 -1.60 -11.15
N GLU A 133 -20.23 -1.38 -12.46
CA GLU A 133 -20.46 -2.45 -13.42
C GLU A 133 -19.34 -3.50 -13.35
N ARG A 134 -18.09 -3.07 -13.19
CA ARG A 134 -16.94 -3.96 -13.18
C ARG A 134 -17.01 -4.93 -12.01
N THR A 135 -17.31 -4.38 -10.84
CA THR A 135 -17.41 -5.12 -9.58
C THR A 135 -18.63 -6.04 -9.54
N ILE A 136 -19.80 -5.55 -9.96
CA ILE A 136 -21.04 -6.33 -10.00
C ILE A 136 -20.87 -7.53 -10.95
N ILE A 137 -20.38 -7.29 -12.17
CA ILE A 137 -20.16 -8.35 -13.16
C ILE A 137 -19.08 -9.34 -12.69
N GLY A 138 -17.98 -8.86 -12.10
CA GLY A 138 -16.95 -9.75 -11.54
C GLY A 138 -17.49 -10.64 -10.41
N ALA A 139 -18.33 -10.08 -9.54
CA ALA A 139 -18.97 -10.85 -8.45
C ALA A 139 -19.95 -11.90 -8.97
N LEU A 140 -20.76 -11.56 -9.99
CA LEU A 140 -21.66 -12.51 -10.65
C LEU A 140 -20.91 -13.62 -11.40
N ALA A 141 -19.66 -13.37 -11.79
CA ALA A 141 -18.82 -14.32 -12.52
C ALA A 141 -17.96 -15.25 -11.63
N LEU A 142 -18.13 -15.20 -10.30
CA LEU A 142 -17.43 -16.08 -9.36
C LEU A 142 -17.71 -17.57 -9.70
N ASP A 143 -16.67 -18.39 -9.63
CA ASP A 143 -16.72 -19.82 -9.96
C ASP A 143 -17.33 -20.63 -8.79
N TYR A 144 -18.64 -20.49 -8.62
CA TYR A 144 -19.43 -21.11 -7.55
C TYR A 144 -20.85 -21.48 -8.04
N PRO A 145 -21.51 -22.51 -7.46
CA PRO A 145 -22.89 -22.85 -7.82
C PRO A 145 -23.84 -21.65 -7.67
N GLN A 146 -24.61 -21.38 -8.71
CA GLN A 146 -25.44 -20.17 -8.82
C GLN A 146 -26.60 -20.15 -7.81
N ASP A 147 -27.09 -21.31 -7.40
CA ASP A 147 -28.10 -21.46 -6.35
C ASP A 147 -27.54 -21.19 -4.93
N LYS A 148 -26.21 -21.23 -4.77
CA LYS A 148 -25.50 -21.00 -3.51
C LYS A 148 -24.85 -19.61 -3.42
N LEU A 149 -24.82 -18.85 -4.50
CA LEU A 149 -24.20 -17.54 -4.58
C LEU A 149 -25.25 -16.44 -4.76
N LYS A 150 -25.24 -15.43 -3.89
CA LYS A 150 -26.11 -14.24 -4.04
C LYS A 150 -25.29 -12.97 -3.98
N VAL A 151 -25.45 -12.10 -4.97
CA VAL A 151 -24.76 -10.80 -5.02
C VAL A 151 -25.71 -9.69 -4.59
N TYR A 152 -25.36 -9.02 -3.50
CA TYR A 152 -26.10 -7.90 -2.91
C TYR A 152 -25.35 -6.59 -3.14
N VAL A 153 -26.00 -5.66 -3.85
CA VAL A 153 -25.53 -4.28 -4.04
C VAL A 153 -26.23 -3.39 -3.02
N LEU A 154 -25.47 -2.92 -2.02
CA LEU A 154 -25.98 -2.18 -0.89
C LEU A 154 -25.83 -0.69 -1.14
N ASP A 155 -26.93 0.00 -1.45
CA ASP A 155 -26.92 1.36 -2.00
C ASP A 155 -27.44 2.42 -1.01
N ASP A 156 -26.51 3.23 -0.51
CA ASP A 156 -26.77 4.34 0.41
C ASP A 156 -27.28 5.62 -0.29
N GLN A 157 -27.46 5.62 -1.61
CA GLN A 157 -28.04 6.75 -2.35
C GLN A 157 -29.38 6.43 -3.02
N ARG A 158 -29.88 5.19 -2.88
CA ARG A 158 -31.22 4.80 -3.40
C ARG A 158 -31.40 5.15 -4.89
N ARG A 159 -30.41 4.81 -5.71
CA ARG A 159 -30.34 5.19 -7.13
C ARG A 159 -31.22 4.29 -7.99
N ASP A 160 -32.23 4.86 -8.65
CA ASP A 160 -33.16 4.11 -9.50
C ASP A 160 -32.48 3.41 -10.68
N TRP A 161 -31.49 4.07 -11.31
CA TRP A 161 -30.71 3.47 -12.39
C TRP A 161 -29.96 2.23 -11.92
N LEU A 162 -29.45 2.23 -10.69
CA LEU A 162 -28.69 1.11 -10.13
C LEU A 162 -29.62 -0.05 -9.82
N LYS A 163 -30.83 0.22 -9.31
CA LYS A 163 -31.88 -0.79 -9.13
C LYS A 163 -32.23 -1.48 -10.45
N ALA A 164 -32.41 -0.70 -11.52
CA ALA A 164 -32.70 -1.23 -12.86
C ALA A 164 -31.54 -2.10 -13.38
N TYR A 165 -30.31 -1.61 -13.25
CA TYR A 165 -29.11 -2.34 -13.66
C TYR A 165 -28.92 -3.67 -12.89
N CYS A 166 -29.09 -3.65 -11.57
CA CYS A 166 -29.01 -4.86 -10.75
C CYS A 166 -30.06 -5.89 -11.17
N LYS A 167 -31.30 -5.45 -11.40
CA LYS A 167 -32.39 -6.32 -11.87
C LYS A 167 -32.08 -6.93 -13.25
N GLU A 168 -31.51 -6.14 -14.17
CA GLU A 168 -31.12 -6.61 -15.50
C GLU A 168 -30.02 -7.69 -15.43
N ARG A 169 -29.04 -7.53 -14.54
CA ARG A 169 -27.89 -8.44 -14.41
C ARG A 169 -28.09 -9.60 -13.43
N GLY A 170 -29.18 -9.60 -12.65
CA GLY A 170 -29.47 -10.65 -11.67
C GLY A 170 -28.82 -10.44 -10.30
N ALA A 171 -28.39 -9.21 -9.98
CA ALA A 171 -27.94 -8.83 -8.64
C ALA A 171 -29.12 -8.30 -7.79
N ILE A 172 -29.01 -8.42 -6.47
CA ILE A 172 -30.02 -7.98 -5.51
C ILE A 172 -29.68 -6.56 -5.05
N HIS A 173 -30.51 -5.58 -5.42
CA HIS A 173 -30.36 -4.20 -4.95
C HIS A 173 -31.02 -4.03 -3.58
N VAL A 174 -30.26 -3.52 -2.61
CA VAL A 174 -30.72 -3.29 -1.23
C VAL A 174 -30.48 -1.83 -0.88
N THR A 175 -31.47 -1.21 -0.25
CA THR A 175 -31.38 0.16 0.25
C THR A 175 -31.85 0.21 1.70
N ARG A 176 -31.66 1.36 2.35
CA ARG A 176 -32.13 1.67 3.70
C ARG A 176 -32.64 3.11 3.78
N PRO A 177 -33.49 3.44 4.78
CA PRO A 177 -34.11 4.76 4.88
C PRO A 177 -33.15 5.88 5.28
N ASP A 178 -32.07 5.57 6.00
CA ASP A 178 -31.05 6.53 6.44
C ASP A 178 -29.64 6.09 6.04
N ASN A 179 -28.66 6.98 6.21
CA ASN A 179 -27.24 6.70 5.96
C ASN A 179 -26.43 6.63 7.27
N SER A 180 -27.06 6.18 8.36
CA SER A 180 -26.42 6.07 9.67
C SER A 180 -25.21 5.14 9.63
N HIS A 181 -24.13 5.49 10.32
CA HIS A 181 -22.92 4.63 10.41
C HIS A 181 -22.27 4.23 9.07
N ALA A 182 -22.50 5.00 8.00
CA ALA A 182 -21.85 4.83 6.69
C ALA A 182 -21.84 3.34 6.22
N LYS A 183 -20.68 2.86 5.73
CA LYS A 183 -20.49 1.51 5.20
C LYS A 183 -20.87 0.40 6.18
N ALA A 184 -20.48 0.50 7.45
CA ALA A 184 -20.82 -0.49 8.47
C ALA A 184 -22.33 -0.63 8.67
N GLY A 185 -23.03 0.50 8.77
CA GLY A 185 -24.49 0.51 8.86
C GLY A 185 -25.17 -0.07 7.62
N ASN A 186 -24.61 0.20 6.44
CA ASN A 186 -25.11 -0.33 5.17
C ASN A 186 -24.95 -1.86 5.09
N MET A 187 -23.78 -2.38 5.47
CA MET A 187 -23.54 -3.83 5.56
C MET A 187 -24.43 -4.50 6.61
N ASN A 188 -24.65 -3.86 7.77
CA ASN A 188 -25.58 -4.36 8.78
C ASN A 188 -27.03 -4.39 8.30
N ASN A 189 -27.44 -3.46 7.43
CA ASN A 189 -28.73 -3.54 6.77
C ASN A 189 -28.78 -4.74 5.81
N GLY A 190 -27.70 -4.99 5.06
CA GLY A 190 -27.52 -6.19 4.23
C GLY A 190 -27.70 -7.48 5.03
N LEU A 191 -27.11 -7.58 6.23
CA LEU A 191 -27.25 -8.75 7.11
C LEU A 191 -28.72 -9.10 7.44
N LYS A 192 -29.62 -8.12 7.48
CA LYS A 192 -31.05 -8.34 7.80
C LYS A 192 -31.83 -8.99 6.67
N VAL A 193 -31.35 -8.87 5.42
CA VAL A 193 -32.02 -9.34 4.20
C VAL A 193 -31.26 -10.47 3.50
N SER A 194 -30.18 -10.93 4.11
CA SER A 194 -29.29 -11.98 3.60
C SER A 194 -29.15 -13.10 4.64
N SER A 195 -28.89 -14.31 4.18
CA SER A 195 -28.90 -15.52 5.04
C SER A 195 -27.78 -16.50 4.71
N GLY A 196 -26.78 -16.08 3.93
CA GLY A 196 -25.64 -16.91 3.56
C GLY A 196 -24.80 -17.32 4.76
N ASP A 197 -24.22 -18.51 4.70
CA ASP A 197 -23.30 -19.04 5.72
C ASP A 197 -22.00 -18.21 5.79
N PHE A 198 -21.61 -17.62 4.68
CA PHE A 198 -20.45 -16.75 4.53
C PHE A 198 -20.79 -15.46 3.80
N ILE A 199 -20.05 -14.39 4.12
CA ILE A 199 -20.20 -13.07 3.51
C ILE A 199 -18.87 -12.64 2.91
N ALA A 200 -18.80 -12.52 1.59
CA ALA A 200 -17.67 -11.90 0.91
C ALA A 200 -17.94 -10.39 0.73
N ILE A 201 -16.94 -9.55 0.99
CA ILE A 201 -17.08 -8.09 0.98
C ILE A 201 -16.11 -7.52 -0.06
N PHE A 202 -16.65 -6.78 -1.02
CA PHE A 202 -15.88 -6.04 -2.01
C PHE A 202 -16.39 -4.60 -2.08
N ASP A 203 -15.49 -3.64 -1.92
CA ASP A 203 -15.79 -2.24 -2.22
C ASP A 203 -16.25 -2.08 -3.68
N ALA A 204 -17.05 -1.05 -3.94
CA ALA A 204 -17.63 -0.77 -5.26
C ALA A 204 -16.62 -0.73 -6.41
N ASP A 205 -15.35 -0.46 -6.12
CA ASP A 205 -14.24 -0.38 -7.08
C ASP A 205 -13.31 -1.59 -7.07
N PHE A 206 -13.64 -2.69 -6.38
CA PHE A 206 -12.85 -3.92 -6.34
C PHE A 206 -13.55 -5.09 -7.04
N VAL A 207 -13.00 -5.49 -8.17
CA VAL A 207 -13.47 -6.63 -8.94
C VAL A 207 -12.88 -7.93 -8.37
N PRO A 208 -13.70 -8.89 -7.92
CA PRO A 208 -13.20 -10.17 -7.46
C PRO A 208 -12.79 -11.07 -8.62
N TYR A 209 -11.76 -11.89 -8.40
CA TYR A 209 -11.34 -12.89 -9.38
C TYR A 209 -12.27 -14.09 -9.31
N ARG A 210 -12.52 -14.73 -10.45
CA ARG A 210 -13.48 -15.86 -10.52
C ARG A 210 -13.19 -16.97 -9.50
N HIS A 211 -11.91 -17.24 -9.25
CA HIS A 211 -11.47 -18.28 -8.32
C HIS A 211 -11.38 -17.81 -6.85
N PHE A 212 -11.79 -16.58 -6.50
CA PHE A 212 -11.71 -16.04 -5.14
C PHE A 212 -12.29 -16.99 -4.08
N LEU A 213 -13.52 -17.47 -4.28
CA LEU A 213 -14.19 -18.38 -3.33
C LEU A 213 -13.51 -19.75 -3.26
N ARG A 214 -13.02 -20.26 -4.39
CA ARG A 214 -12.30 -21.55 -4.44
C ARG A 214 -11.01 -21.53 -3.64
N ARG A 215 -10.38 -20.36 -3.48
CA ARG A 215 -9.14 -20.20 -2.70
C ARG A 215 -9.39 -19.87 -1.23
N THR A 216 -10.49 -19.17 -0.93
CA THR A 216 -10.71 -18.60 0.42
C THR A 216 -11.67 -19.40 1.29
N LEU A 217 -12.77 -19.94 0.75
CA LEU A 217 -13.75 -20.73 1.52
C LEU A 217 -13.14 -21.93 2.27
N PRO A 218 -12.19 -22.70 1.68
CA PRO A 218 -11.69 -23.92 2.33
C PRO A 218 -11.05 -23.71 3.70
N PHE A 219 -10.53 -22.51 3.98
CA PHE A 219 -9.98 -22.16 5.30
C PHE A 219 -11.01 -22.26 6.42
N PHE A 220 -12.30 -22.06 6.13
CA PHE A 220 -13.36 -22.17 7.14
C PHE A 220 -13.72 -23.59 7.55
N SER A 221 -12.99 -24.60 7.05
CA SER A 221 -12.99 -25.94 7.65
C SER A 221 -12.52 -25.88 9.12
N ASP A 222 -11.69 -24.89 9.48
CA ASP A 222 -11.41 -24.53 10.87
C ASP A 222 -12.51 -23.60 11.40
N ALA A 223 -13.28 -24.09 12.38
CA ALA A 223 -14.37 -23.35 13.01
C ALA A 223 -13.91 -22.09 13.77
N THR A 224 -12.63 -22.01 14.14
CA THR A 224 -12.06 -20.84 14.83
C THR A 224 -11.78 -19.68 13.88
N ILE A 225 -11.74 -19.89 12.57
CA ILE A 225 -11.53 -18.81 11.59
C ILE A 225 -12.83 -18.04 11.39
N GLY A 226 -12.76 -16.73 11.66
CA GLY A 226 -13.84 -15.77 11.45
C GLY A 226 -13.70 -14.99 10.15
N ILE A 227 -12.48 -14.68 9.71
CA ILE A 227 -12.19 -13.88 8.50
C ILE A 227 -11.03 -14.50 7.72
N VAL A 228 -11.14 -14.52 6.40
CA VAL A 228 -10.01 -14.69 5.47
C VAL A 228 -9.87 -13.41 4.65
N GLN A 229 -8.74 -12.73 4.79
CA GLN A 229 -8.37 -11.52 4.07
C GLN A 229 -7.44 -11.88 2.90
N THR A 230 -7.62 -11.20 1.77
CA THR A 230 -6.70 -11.26 0.62
C THR A 230 -6.13 -9.87 0.32
N PRO A 231 -4.97 -9.75 -0.31
CA PRO A 231 -4.40 -8.48 -0.69
C PRO A 231 -5.35 -7.61 -1.54
N GLN A 232 -5.29 -6.30 -1.33
CA GLN A 232 -5.84 -5.33 -2.28
C GLN A 232 -4.80 -5.04 -3.36
N HIS A 233 -5.09 -5.42 -4.61
CA HIS A 233 -4.26 -5.09 -5.76
C HIS A 233 -4.90 -3.98 -6.57
N PHE A 234 -4.09 -3.05 -7.07
CA PHE A 234 -4.59 -1.94 -7.88
C PHE A 234 -4.16 -2.11 -9.34
N PHE A 235 -5.04 -1.75 -10.27
CA PHE A 235 -4.73 -1.79 -11.70
C PHE A 235 -4.35 -0.43 -12.28
N ASN A 236 -4.68 0.66 -11.57
CA ASN A 236 -4.13 1.99 -11.81
C ASN A 236 -2.95 2.26 -10.86
N THR A 237 -2.07 3.18 -11.27
CA THR A 237 -0.96 3.63 -10.44
C THR A 237 -1.42 4.64 -9.40
N ASP A 238 -0.78 4.67 -8.24
CA ASP A 238 -1.04 5.66 -7.20
C ASP A 238 -0.38 7.02 -7.54
N PRO A 239 -0.91 8.16 -7.05
CA PRO A 239 -0.47 9.49 -7.48
C PRO A 239 0.99 9.76 -7.15
N VAL A 240 1.53 9.16 -6.09
CA VAL A 240 2.94 9.32 -5.70
C VAL A 240 3.86 8.69 -6.75
N GLN A 241 3.56 7.47 -7.21
CA GLN A 241 4.30 6.82 -8.29
C GLN A 241 4.31 7.66 -9.56
N THR A 242 3.15 8.17 -9.96
CA THR A 242 3.03 8.98 -11.20
C THR A 242 3.75 10.32 -11.10
N ASN A 243 3.65 11.00 -9.96
CA ASN A 243 4.28 12.31 -9.80
C ASN A 243 5.80 12.19 -9.79
N LEU A 244 6.34 11.08 -9.26
CA LEU A 244 7.77 10.74 -9.32
C LEU A 244 8.23 10.18 -10.67
N GLY A 245 7.32 9.84 -11.59
CA GLY A 245 7.69 9.22 -12.87
C GLY A 245 8.21 7.78 -12.71
N LEU A 246 7.72 7.08 -11.69
CA LEU A 246 8.13 5.71 -11.35
C LEU A 246 7.04 4.69 -11.70
N GLU A 247 6.14 5.05 -12.63
CA GLU A 247 5.09 4.15 -13.11
C GLU A 247 5.72 2.87 -13.69
N ASN A 248 5.22 1.71 -13.26
CA ASN A 248 5.70 0.38 -13.71
C ASN A 248 7.13 0.01 -13.28
N ILE A 249 7.81 0.81 -12.44
CA ILE A 249 9.21 0.56 -12.01
C ILE A 249 9.30 0.37 -10.50
N TRP A 250 8.48 1.10 -9.75
CA TRP A 250 8.37 0.98 -8.30
C TRP A 250 6.94 0.57 -7.96
N PRO A 251 6.70 -0.47 -7.13
CA PRO A 251 5.34 -0.87 -6.73
C PRO A 251 4.65 0.21 -5.89
N ASP A 252 3.33 0.12 -5.78
CA ASP A 252 2.57 1.03 -4.95
C ASP A 252 2.95 0.86 -3.47
N GLU A 253 2.81 1.92 -2.69
CA GLU A 253 3.21 1.96 -1.27
C GLU A 253 2.57 0.83 -0.45
N GLN A 254 1.33 0.44 -0.78
CA GLN A 254 0.58 -0.54 -0.01
C GLN A 254 1.12 -1.97 -0.20
N ARG A 255 1.93 -2.22 -1.25
CA ARG A 255 2.54 -3.53 -1.45
C ARG A 255 3.44 -3.95 -0.31
N LEU A 256 4.15 -3.03 0.34
CA LEU A 256 4.95 -3.38 1.51
C LEU A 256 4.06 -4.00 2.61
N PHE A 257 2.88 -3.39 2.84
CA PHE A 257 1.94 -3.91 3.82
C PHE A 257 1.38 -5.26 3.39
N PHE A 258 0.79 -5.35 2.20
CA PHE A 258 0.07 -6.55 1.79
C PHE A 258 0.98 -7.73 1.40
N ASP A 259 2.16 -7.50 0.82
CA ASP A 259 3.04 -8.61 0.41
C ASP A 259 3.92 -9.14 1.55
N GLU A 260 4.32 -8.29 2.48
CA GLU A 260 5.37 -8.63 3.45
C GLU A 260 4.88 -8.53 4.90
N ILE A 261 4.23 -7.43 5.29
CA ILE A 261 3.78 -7.22 6.67
C ILE A 261 2.57 -8.10 7.00
N ALA A 262 1.53 -8.13 6.17
CA ALA A 262 0.29 -8.85 6.47
C ALA A 262 0.48 -10.38 6.59
N PRO A 263 1.27 -11.07 5.74
CA PRO A 263 1.63 -12.47 5.97
C PRO A 263 2.48 -12.66 7.23
N SER A 264 3.38 -11.72 7.53
CA SER A 264 4.17 -11.77 8.77
C SER A 264 3.30 -11.56 10.01
N ARG A 265 2.21 -10.79 9.93
CA ARG A 265 1.20 -10.66 11.00
C ARG A 265 0.35 -11.93 11.16
N ASP A 266 0.09 -12.63 10.06
CA ASP A 266 -0.81 -13.77 10.04
C ASP A 266 -0.28 -14.98 10.84
N ILE A 267 1.01 -15.29 10.71
CA ILE A 267 1.64 -16.37 11.49
C ILE A 267 1.63 -16.11 13.01
N TRP A 268 1.39 -14.87 13.40
CA TRP A 268 1.26 -14.42 14.78
C TRP A 268 -0.20 -14.29 15.25
N ASP A 269 -1.18 -14.68 14.43
CA ASP A 269 -2.63 -14.51 14.69
C ASP A 269 -3.01 -13.03 14.97
N VAL A 270 -2.32 -12.06 14.33
CA VAL A 270 -2.56 -10.60 14.45
C VAL A 270 -2.75 -9.89 13.11
N SER A 271 -3.00 -10.64 12.04
CA SER A 271 -3.47 -10.04 10.78
C SER A 271 -4.89 -9.46 10.94
N PHE A 272 -5.32 -8.60 10.03
CA PHE A 272 -6.61 -7.93 10.16
C PHE A 272 -7.31 -7.68 8.83
N CYS A 273 -8.63 -7.56 8.91
CA CYS A 273 -9.49 -7.20 7.80
C CYS A 273 -9.24 -5.75 7.36
N CYS A 274 -9.12 -5.53 6.05
CA CYS A 274 -8.88 -4.23 5.42
C CYS A 274 -10.13 -3.68 4.71
N GLY A 275 -11.32 -4.13 5.13
CA GLY A 275 -12.62 -3.60 4.72
C GLY A 275 -13.13 -4.08 3.37
N SER A 276 -12.28 -4.65 2.53
CA SER A 276 -12.61 -5.21 1.22
C SER A 276 -11.72 -6.43 0.94
N CYS A 277 -12.03 -7.18 -0.10
CA CYS A 277 -11.26 -8.34 -0.56
C CYS A 277 -11.14 -9.41 0.54
N SER A 278 -12.23 -9.59 1.28
CA SER A 278 -12.29 -10.52 2.41
C SER A 278 -13.58 -11.33 2.38
N ILE A 279 -13.54 -12.47 3.07
CA ILE A 279 -14.71 -13.29 3.34
C ILE A 279 -14.78 -13.56 4.83
N SER A 280 -15.98 -13.51 5.39
CA SER A 280 -16.24 -13.68 6.81
C SER A 280 -17.29 -14.77 7.04
N ARG A 281 -17.14 -15.52 8.13
CA ARG A 281 -18.14 -16.47 8.60
C ARG A 281 -19.33 -15.70 9.18
N ARG A 282 -20.55 -15.95 8.68
CA ARG A 282 -21.77 -15.27 9.15
C ARG A 282 -21.96 -15.38 10.66
N LYS A 283 -21.83 -16.60 11.19
CA LYS A 283 -21.92 -16.87 12.64
C LYS A 283 -20.92 -16.05 13.47
N ALA A 284 -19.72 -15.78 12.95
CA ALA A 284 -18.73 -14.97 13.65
C ALA A 284 -19.12 -13.48 13.66
N ILE A 285 -19.67 -12.98 12.54
CA ILE A 285 -20.24 -11.62 12.46
C ILE A 285 -21.42 -11.46 13.42
N ASP A 286 -22.34 -12.43 13.44
CA ASP A 286 -23.49 -12.38 14.34
C ASP A 286 -23.05 -12.43 15.83
N ALA A 287 -22.02 -13.23 16.15
CA ALA A 287 -21.48 -13.36 17.50
C ALA A 287 -20.85 -12.08 18.07
N ILE A 288 -20.38 -11.17 17.19
CA ILE A 288 -19.88 -9.84 17.58
C ILE A 288 -20.97 -8.76 17.53
N GLY A 289 -22.21 -9.11 17.16
CA GLY A 289 -23.34 -8.19 17.06
C GLY A 289 -23.48 -7.47 15.72
N GLY A 290 -22.90 -8.02 14.65
CA GLY A 290 -22.81 -7.38 13.33
C GLY A 290 -21.49 -6.62 13.12
N PHE A 291 -21.41 -5.85 12.04
CA PHE A 291 -20.26 -4.98 11.78
C PHE A 291 -20.25 -3.81 12.77
N PRO A 292 -19.17 -3.61 13.54
CA PRO A 292 -19.05 -2.49 14.48
C PRO A 292 -19.17 -1.13 13.79
N THR A 293 -19.70 -0.14 14.50
CA THR A 293 -20.07 1.18 13.94
C THR A 293 -19.43 2.37 14.67
N GLU A 294 -18.65 2.09 15.72
CA GLU A 294 -18.10 3.08 16.64
C GLU A 294 -16.80 3.72 16.14
N SER A 295 -16.15 3.11 15.13
CA SER A 295 -14.96 3.65 14.46
C SER A 295 -15.24 3.92 12.98
N ILE A 296 -14.54 4.90 12.41
CA ILE A 296 -14.56 5.15 10.96
C ILE A 296 -13.77 4.10 10.14
N THR A 297 -13.03 3.22 10.83
CA THR A 297 -12.38 2.01 10.29
C THR A 297 -13.07 0.80 10.91
N GLU A 298 -14.26 0.49 10.39
CA GLU A 298 -15.12 -0.60 10.88
C GLU A 298 -14.46 -1.97 10.73
N ASP A 299 -13.56 -2.11 9.77
CA ASP A 299 -12.85 -3.32 9.39
C ASP A 299 -11.83 -3.79 10.43
N LEU A 300 -10.99 -2.86 10.91
CA LEU A 300 -10.08 -3.10 12.01
C LEU A 300 -10.85 -3.40 13.29
N LEU A 301 -11.95 -2.69 13.55
CA LEU A 301 -12.79 -2.92 14.72
C LEU A 301 -13.55 -4.26 14.64
N THR A 302 -13.97 -4.68 13.45
CA THR A 302 -14.54 -6.02 13.20
C THR A 302 -13.52 -7.08 13.59
N THR A 303 -12.27 -6.93 13.14
CA THR A 303 -11.18 -7.85 13.50
C THR A 303 -11.00 -7.93 15.01
N LEU A 304 -10.82 -6.79 15.68
CA LEU A 304 -10.62 -6.75 17.13
C LEU A 304 -11.81 -7.35 17.89
N SER A 305 -13.04 -7.08 17.44
CA SER A 305 -14.26 -7.65 18.03
C SER A 305 -14.30 -9.17 17.88
N MET A 306 -13.88 -9.71 16.73
CA MET A 306 -13.77 -11.16 16.51
C MET A 306 -12.68 -11.80 17.37
N LEU A 307 -11.50 -11.18 17.46
CA LEU A 307 -10.41 -11.65 18.32
C LEU A 307 -10.85 -11.67 19.80
N ASN A 308 -11.59 -10.64 20.26
CA ASN A 308 -12.17 -10.61 21.61
C ASN A 308 -13.14 -11.78 21.89
N LYS A 309 -13.72 -12.39 20.86
CA LYS A 309 -14.58 -13.57 20.96
C LYS A 309 -13.84 -14.90 20.73
N GLY A 310 -12.52 -14.85 20.56
CA GLY A 310 -11.68 -16.04 20.34
C GLY A 310 -11.61 -16.53 18.89
N TYR A 311 -12.21 -15.82 17.94
CA TYR A 311 -12.02 -16.12 16.52
C TYR A 311 -10.62 -15.69 16.05
N LYS A 312 -10.19 -16.25 14.92
CA LYS A 312 -8.93 -15.94 14.24
C LYS A 312 -9.19 -15.34 12.87
N THR A 313 -8.23 -14.55 12.41
CA THR A 313 -8.15 -14.09 11.03
C THR A 313 -7.08 -14.85 10.28
N ARG A 314 -7.29 -15.11 8.99
CA ARG A 314 -6.26 -15.61 8.08
C ARG A 314 -5.97 -14.63 6.97
N TYR A 315 -4.72 -14.56 6.55
CA TYR A 315 -4.29 -13.81 5.39
C TYR A 315 -3.79 -14.75 4.29
N LEU A 316 -4.44 -14.73 3.13
CA LEU A 316 -4.00 -15.45 1.95
C LEU A 316 -3.39 -14.45 0.96
N ASN A 317 -2.06 -14.47 0.84
CA ASN A 317 -1.30 -13.54 0.01
C ASN A 317 -1.36 -13.88 -1.49
N GLU A 318 -2.57 -13.98 -2.02
CA GLU A 318 -2.83 -14.24 -3.44
C GLU A 318 -3.63 -13.10 -4.04
N ARG A 319 -3.34 -12.78 -5.31
CA ARG A 319 -4.13 -11.82 -6.06
C ARG A 319 -5.46 -12.43 -6.45
N LEU A 320 -6.48 -12.15 -5.65
CA LEU A 320 -7.85 -12.68 -5.83
C LEU A 320 -8.88 -11.57 -6.07
N SER A 321 -8.42 -10.34 -6.21
CA SER A 321 -9.24 -9.19 -6.55
C SER A 321 -8.35 -8.08 -7.11
N MET A 322 -8.95 -7.09 -7.77
CA MET A 322 -8.26 -5.89 -8.20
C MET A 322 -9.17 -4.67 -8.20
N GLY A 323 -8.65 -3.52 -7.80
CA GLY A 323 -9.44 -2.29 -7.71
C GLY A 323 -8.70 -1.01 -8.07
N LEU A 324 -9.29 0.12 -7.66
CA LEU A 324 -8.78 1.46 -7.95
C LEU A 324 -8.01 2.05 -6.76
N ALA A 325 -6.74 2.38 -6.98
CA ALA A 325 -5.96 3.24 -6.12
C ALA A 325 -6.51 4.68 -6.17
N ALA A 326 -6.12 5.51 -5.19
CA ALA A 326 -6.44 6.93 -5.22
C ALA A 326 -6.01 7.56 -6.56
N GLU A 327 -6.87 8.41 -7.13
CA GLU A 327 -6.61 8.98 -8.46
C GLU A 327 -5.74 10.24 -8.39
N ASN A 328 -5.79 10.96 -7.26
CA ASN A 328 -5.11 12.24 -7.02
C ASN A 328 -4.63 12.37 -5.57
N LEU A 329 -3.80 13.39 -5.28
CA LEU A 329 -3.25 13.58 -3.93
C LEU A 329 -4.34 13.90 -2.89
N THR A 330 -5.39 14.62 -3.26
CA THR A 330 -6.51 14.91 -2.37
C THR A 330 -7.18 13.62 -1.87
N GLY A 331 -7.53 12.71 -2.78
CA GLY A 331 -8.09 11.40 -2.44
C GLY A 331 -7.09 10.53 -1.65
N TYR A 332 -5.80 10.60 -2.00
CA TYR A 332 -4.73 9.89 -1.29
C TYR A 332 -4.64 10.27 0.20
N PHE A 333 -4.72 11.57 0.51
CA PHE A 333 -4.67 12.06 1.90
C PHE A 333 -5.99 11.85 2.64
N VAL A 334 -7.16 12.08 2.01
CA VAL A 334 -8.46 11.80 2.64
C VAL A 334 -8.56 10.35 3.11
N GLN A 335 -8.06 9.39 2.32
CA GLN A 335 -8.00 7.98 2.71
C GLN A 335 -7.09 7.76 3.94
N ARG A 336 -5.85 8.26 3.90
CA ARG A 336 -4.87 8.05 4.98
C ARG A 336 -5.25 8.75 6.27
N GLU A 337 -5.81 9.95 6.20
CA GLU A 337 -6.31 10.68 7.36
C GLU A 337 -7.41 9.89 8.06
N ARG A 338 -8.32 9.28 7.30
CA ARG A 338 -9.34 8.39 7.85
C ARG A 338 -8.75 7.14 8.48
N TRP A 339 -7.80 6.47 7.83
CA TRP A 339 -7.16 5.28 8.40
C TRP A 339 -6.40 5.60 9.68
N CYS A 340 -5.68 6.72 9.70
CA CYS A 340 -4.98 7.22 10.88
C CYS A 340 -5.95 7.51 12.02
N GLN A 341 -7.01 8.29 11.75
CA GLN A 341 -7.99 8.64 12.77
C GLN A 341 -8.72 7.40 13.29
N GLY A 342 -9.18 6.49 12.42
CA GLY A 342 -9.88 5.27 12.82
C GLY A 342 -8.99 4.30 13.59
N GLY A 343 -7.72 4.15 13.17
CA GLY A 343 -6.72 3.39 13.90
C GLY A 343 -6.50 3.93 15.32
N ILE A 344 -6.36 5.25 15.47
CA ILE A 344 -6.21 5.89 16.79
C ILE A 344 -7.50 5.81 17.62
N GLN A 345 -8.68 5.94 17.01
CA GLN A 345 -9.98 5.77 17.68
C GLN A 345 -10.09 4.43 18.39
N THR A 346 -9.51 3.36 17.83
CA THR A 346 -9.55 2.03 18.46
C THR A 346 -8.99 2.00 19.87
N LEU A 347 -8.01 2.86 20.20
CA LEU A 347 -7.46 2.97 21.57
C LEU A 347 -8.54 3.34 22.61
N TYR A 348 -9.59 4.03 22.17
CA TYR A 348 -10.65 4.57 23.02
C TYR A 348 -11.87 3.66 23.15
N LEU A 349 -11.99 2.65 22.30
CA LEU A 349 -13.20 1.82 22.19
C LEU A 349 -13.15 0.57 23.08
N HIS A 350 -14.32 0.06 23.47
CA HIS A 350 -14.44 -1.14 24.32
C HIS A 350 -13.74 -2.36 23.72
N ASN A 351 -13.94 -2.62 22.42
CA ASN A 351 -13.28 -3.73 21.72
C ASN A 351 -11.85 -3.41 21.27
N GLY A 352 -11.32 -2.24 21.62
CA GLY A 352 -9.99 -1.77 21.26
C GLY A 352 -8.83 -2.54 21.90
N PRO A 353 -7.57 -2.33 21.46
CA PRO A 353 -6.40 -3.02 22.04
C PRO A 353 -6.21 -2.75 23.55
N LEU A 354 -6.57 -1.55 24.04
CA LEU A 354 -6.39 -1.19 25.46
C LEU A 354 -7.52 -1.71 26.38
N ARG A 355 -8.74 -1.88 25.86
CA ARG A 355 -9.93 -2.19 26.68
C ARG A 355 -10.61 -3.52 26.33
N GLY A 356 -10.28 -4.13 25.19
CA GLY A 356 -10.90 -5.35 24.69
C GLY A 356 -10.82 -6.47 25.72
N PRO A 357 -11.91 -7.15 26.08
CA PRO A 357 -11.92 -8.12 27.19
C PRO A 357 -11.22 -9.44 26.87
N GLY A 358 -11.12 -9.83 25.59
CA GLY A 358 -10.64 -11.15 25.17
C GLY A 358 -9.27 -11.18 24.47
N LEU A 359 -8.62 -10.03 24.30
CA LEU A 359 -7.31 -9.95 23.64
C LEU A 359 -6.17 -10.42 24.57
N SER A 360 -5.29 -11.27 24.04
CA SER A 360 -4.02 -11.60 24.71
C SER A 360 -3.10 -10.38 24.79
N LEU A 361 -2.18 -10.34 25.75
CA LEU A 361 -1.22 -9.23 25.90
C LEU A 361 -0.45 -8.96 24.60
N PHE A 362 -0.03 -10.02 23.90
CA PHE A 362 0.67 -9.91 22.63
C PHE A 362 -0.21 -9.26 21.55
N GLN A 363 -1.46 -9.69 21.40
CA GLN A 363 -2.42 -9.06 20.48
C GLN A 363 -2.62 -7.57 20.82
N ARG A 364 -2.81 -7.23 22.10
CA ARG A 364 -2.98 -5.83 22.53
C ARG A 364 -1.82 -4.95 22.05
N ILE A 365 -0.59 -5.40 22.24
CA ILE A 365 0.62 -4.66 21.82
C ILE A 365 0.68 -4.56 20.29
N MET A 366 0.45 -5.66 19.56
CA MET A 366 0.55 -5.72 18.09
C MET A 366 -0.55 -4.94 17.35
N PHE A 367 -1.63 -4.57 18.05
CA PHE A 367 -2.73 -3.76 17.54
C PHE A 367 -2.70 -2.31 18.04
N LEU A 368 -1.69 -1.91 18.81
CA LEU A 368 -1.47 -0.49 19.06
C LEU A 368 -1.15 0.21 17.72
N PRO A 369 -1.75 1.37 17.42
CA PRO A 369 -1.49 2.14 16.20
C PRO A 369 -0.16 2.91 16.31
N LEU A 370 0.90 2.26 16.81
CA LEU A 370 2.18 2.91 17.09
C LEU A 370 2.84 3.49 15.84
N SER A 371 2.70 2.84 14.69
CA SER A 371 3.20 3.40 13.42
C SER A 371 2.58 4.76 13.13
N TRP A 372 1.26 4.94 13.35
CA TRP A 372 0.61 6.25 13.21
C TRP A 372 1.13 7.26 14.23
N LEU A 373 1.26 6.84 15.50
CA LEU A 373 1.63 7.72 16.61
C LEU A 373 3.10 8.18 16.57
N VAL A 374 4.00 7.35 16.05
CA VAL A 374 5.45 7.54 16.19
C VAL A 374 6.10 7.97 14.88
N GLN A 375 5.80 7.33 13.74
CA GLN A 375 6.61 7.48 12.53
C GLN A 375 6.68 8.93 12.02
N TYR A 376 5.58 9.69 12.10
CA TYR A 376 5.53 11.06 11.60
C TYR A 376 6.22 12.04 12.56
N LEU A 377 6.15 11.78 13.87
CA LEU A 377 6.89 12.53 14.86
C LEU A 377 8.40 12.33 14.66
N VAL A 378 8.84 11.07 14.53
CA VAL A 378 10.25 10.72 14.30
C VAL A 378 10.77 11.35 13.02
N ARG A 379 10.03 11.24 11.91
CA ARG A 379 10.42 11.85 10.63
C ARG A 379 10.51 13.36 10.72
N PHE A 380 9.54 14.03 11.35
CA PHE A 380 9.60 15.47 11.56
C PHE A 380 10.82 15.87 12.40
N THR A 381 11.09 15.14 13.49
CA THR A 381 12.26 15.37 14.35
C THR A 381 13.58 15.22 13.58
N ILE A 382 13.74 14.19 12.74
CA ILE A 382 14.94 14.00 11.90
C ILE A 382 15.18 15.19 10.97
N LEU A 383 14.11 15.81 10.44
CA LEU A 383 14.23 16.97 9.56
C LEU A 383 14.68 18.24 10.31
N ILE A 384 14.23 18.43 11.55
CA ILE A 384 14.54 19.62 12.34
C ILE A 384 15.86 19.53 13.12
N ILE A 385 16.39 18.33 13.39
CA ILE A 385 17.65 18.16 14.16
C ILE A 385 18.79 19.02 13.59
N PRO A 386 19.14 18.93 12.29
CA PRO A 386 20.22 19.75 11.75
C PRO A 386 19.89 21.25 11.76
N ILE A 387 18.62 21.62 11.58
CA ILE A 387 18.19 23.03 11.62
C ILE A 387 18.41 23.61 13.02
N ILE A 388 17.98 22.89 14.06
CA ILE A 388 18.13 23.32 15.46
C ILE A 388 19.61 23.48 15.82
N TYR A 389 20.45 22.55 15.39
CA TYR A 389 21.90 22.66 15.56
C TYR A 389 22.48 23.87 14.82
N LEU A 390 22.18 24.03 13.52
CA LEU A 390 22.76 25.08 12.68
C LEU A 390 22.37 26.51 13.11
N TRP A 391 21.16 26.68 13.65
CA TRP A 391 20.65 28.00 14.02
C TRP A 391 20.89 28.38 15.49
N PHE A 392 20.93 27.39 16.39
CA PHE A 392 20.97 27.63 17.83
C PHE A 392 22.17 26.98 18.55
N GLY A 393 23.02 26.24 17.84
CA GLY A 393 24.16 25.53 18.42
C GLY A 393 23.76 24.37 19.35
N LEU A 394 22.48 23.99 19.39
CA LEU A 394 21.96 22.95 20.28
C LEU A 394 22.35 21.56 19.77
N LEU A 395 23.29 20.91 20.47
CA LEU A 395 23.76 19.57 20.13
C LEU A 395 22.68 18.51 20.39
N PRO A 396 22.45 17.57 19.46
CA PRO A 396 21.44 16.53 19.61
C PRO A 396 21.82 15.44 20.64
N LEU A 397 23.09 15.40 21.04
CA LEU A 397 23.66 14.42 21.95
C LEU A 397 24.98 14.95 22.52
N TYR A 398 25.35 14.51 23.72
CA TYR A 398 26.73 14.68 24.20
C TYR A 398 27.64 13.73 23.42
N PHE A 399 28.69 14.25 22.79
CA PHE A 399 29.72 13.42 22.15
C PHE A 399 31.10 13.93 22.50
N THR A 400 32.07 13.02 22.66
CA THR A 400 33.46 13.38 22.94
C THR A 400 34.29 13.46 21.66
N ASN A 401 33.95 12.63 20.66
CA ASN A 401 34.62 12.59 19.37
C ASN A 401 33.70 11.99 18.29
N ALA A 402 34.01 12.25 17.01
CA ALA A 402 33.21 11.73 15.89
C ALA A 402 33.26 10.19 15.73
N ALA A 403 34.27 9.51 16.28
CA ALA A 403 34.37 8.05 16.25
C ALA A 403 33.31 7.37 17.14
N ASP A 404 32.86 8.01 18.24
CA ASP A 404 31.77 7.52 19.07
C ASP A 404 30.47 7.41 18.26
N TYR A 405 30.19 8.44 17.47
CA TYR A 405 29.03 8.48 16.57
C TYR A 405 29.11 7.38 15.50
N ILE A 406 30.27 7.25 14.86
CA ILE A 406 30.49 6.24 13.80
C ILE A 406 30.34 4.81 14.36
N SER A 407 30.90 4.53 15.53
CA SER A 407 30.91 3.19 16.12
C SER A 407 29.56 2.74 16.72
N ASN A 408 28.62 3.66 16.91
CA ASN A 408 27.30 3.36 17.48
C ASN A 408 26.16 3.54 16.48
N GLN A 409 26.10 4.65 15.73
CA GLN A 409 24.96 4.93 14.86
C GLN A 409 25.07 4.29 13.48
N VAL A 410 26.25 4.32 12.86
CA VAL A 410 26.46 3.71 11.54
C VAL A 410 26.15 2.21 11.52
N PRO A 411 26.61 1.36 12.47
CA PRO A 411 26.27 -0.07 12.45
C PRO A 411 24.77 -0.32 12.60
N LEU A 412 24.04 0.50 13.37
CA LEU A 412 22.58 0.41 13.49
C LEU A 412 21.90 0.70 12.14
N LEU A 413 22.24 1.83 11.51
CA LEU A 413 21.68 2.20 10.21
C LEU A 413 22.01 1.16 9.15
N THR A 414 23.27 0.67 9.11
CA THR A 414 23.69 -0.40 8.21
C THR A 414 22.89 -1.69 8.46
N ALA A 415 22.75 -2.12 9.71
CA ALA A 415 22.01 -3.33 10.05
C ALA A 415 20.53 -3.24 9.64
N TYR A 416 19.89 -2.09 9.92
CA TYR A 416 18.50 -1.85 9.54
C TYR A 416 18.31 -1.80 8.02
N PHE A 417 19.15 -1.07 7.28
CA PHE A 417 19.02 -1.00 5.82
C PHE A 417 19.31 -2.33 5.13
N LEU A 418 20.31 -3.10 5.58
CA LEU A 418 20.58 -4.43 5.03
C LEU A 418 19.45 -5.40 5.35
N LEU A 419 18.84 -5.32 6.54
CA LEU A 419 17.64 -6.08 6.87
C LEU A 419 16.50 -5.74 5.91
N MET A 420 16.20 -4.46 5.72
CA MET A 420 15.10 -4.03 4.83
C MET A 420 15.32 -4.47 3.38
N LEU A 421 16.56 -4.38 2.89
CA LEU A 421 16.95 -4.87 1.56
C LEU A 421 16.78 -6.38 1.42
N TRP A 422 17.06 -7.15 2.47
CA TRP A 422 16.91 -8.60 2.45
C TRP A 422 15.46 -9.06 2.60
N ILE A 423 14.74 -8.48 3.55
CA ILE A 423 13.41 -8.94 3.95
C ILE A 423 12.32 -8.42 3.01
N THR A 424 12.52 -7.25 2.38
CA THR A 424 11.57 -6.59 1.47
C THR A 424 12.22 -6.13 0.15
N PRO A 425 12.87 -7.05 -0.60
CA PRO A 425 13.81 -6.71 -1.68
C PRO A 425 13.23 -5.88 -2.83
N THR A 426 11.94 -6.04 -3.10
CA THR A 426 11.23 -5.38 -4.21
C THR A 426 10.23 -4.32 -3.75
N ARG A 427 10.24 -3.94 -2.46
CA ARG A 427 9.21 -3.06 -1.87
C ARG A 427 9.76 -1.82 -1.16
N TYR A 428 11.05 -1.79 -0.83
CA TYR A 428 11.66 -0.70 -0.08
C TYR A 428 12.85 -0.06 -0.82
N LEU A 429 12.80 1.26 -1.00
CA LEU A 429 13.89 2.07 -1.55
C LEU A 429 14.23 3.17 -0.55
N PRO A 430 15.36 3.09 0.20
CA PRO A 430 15.59 3.94 1.37
C PRO A 430 15.34 5.43 1.15
N VAL A 431 15.88 6.01 0.07
CA VAL A 431 15.74 7.44 -0.23
C VAL A 431 14.33 7.79 -0.70
N VAL A 432 13.73 6.99 -1.58
CA VAL A 432 12.38 7.23 -2.12
C VAL A 432 11.34 7.06 -1.01
N SER A 433 11.39 5.96 -0.25
CA SER A 433 10.53 5.71 0.91
C SER A 433 10.69 6.77 2.01
N SER A 434 11.90 7.34 2.17
CA SER A 434 12.11 8.49 3.06
C SER A 434 11.41 9.74 2.55
N ALA A 435 11.53 10.04 1.24
CA ALA A 435 10.89 11.18 0.61
C ALA A 435 9.35 11.11 0.65
N VAL A 436 8.77 9.94 0.38
CA VAL A 436 7.30 9.74 0.43
C VAL A 436 6.76 9.95 1.85
N GLY A 437 7.44 9.42 2.87
CA GLY A 437 6.99 9.66 4.23
C GLY A 437 7.31 11.06 4.75
N ALA A 438 8.38 11.73 4.28
CA ALA A 438 8.62 13.15 4.58
C ALA A 438 7.50 14.03 3.99
N PHE A 439 7.14 13.81 2.72
CA PHE A 439 5.98 14.43 2.08
C PHE A 439 4.68 14.22 2.88
N SER A 440 4.44 12.97 3.32
CA SER A 440 3.23 12.64 4.09
C SER A 440 3.20 13.27 5.49
N THR A 441 4.36 13.52 6.09
CA THR A 441 4.48 14.00 7.49
C THR A 441 3.75 15.31 7.72
N PHE A 442 3.82 16.26 6.77
CA PHE A 442 3.26 17.61 6.95
C PHE A 442 1.73 17.63 7.09
N ARG A 443 1.03 16.70 6.44
CA ARG A 443 -0.43 16.57 6.56
C ARG A 443 -0.85 15.56 7.63
N MET A 444 -0.07 14.49 7.81
CA MET A 444 -0.43 13.41 8.71
C MET A 444 -0.14 13.73 10.18
N LEU A 445 0.95 14.44 10.50
CA LEU A 445 1.29 14.76 11.90
C LEU A 445 0.19 15.59 12.62
N PRO A 446 -0.38 16.66 12.02
CA PRO A 446 -1.53 17.35 12.60
C PRO A 446 -2.74 16.43 12.80
N THR A 447 -2.99 15.50 11.86
CA THR A 447 -4.08 14.53 11.95
C THR A 447 -3.87 13.55 13.11
N VAL A 448 -2.64 13.08 13.33
CA VAL A 448 -2.28 12.23 14.48
C VAL A 448 -2.56 12.96 15.79
N ILE A 449 -1.99 14.16 15.97
CA ILE A 449 -2.16 14.98 17.18
C ILE A 449 -3.64 15.22 17.45
N SER A 450 -4.37 15.65 16.43
CA SER A 450 -5.80 15.93 16.55
C SER A 450 -6.62 14.69 16.89
N SER A 451 -6.27 13.51 16.35
CA SER A 451 -6.97 12.25 16.62
C SER A 451 -6.65 11.68 18.00
N VAL A 452 -5.46 11.96 18.54
CA VAL A 452 -5.14 11.61 19.94
C VAL A 452 -5.95 12.47 20.91
N VAL A 453 -6.03 13.78 20.69
CA VAL A 453 -6.69 14.72 21.61
C VAL A 453 -8.22 14.70 21.47
N ARG A 454 -8.75 14.63 20.24
CA ARG A 454 -10.19 14.61 19.93
C ARG A 454 -10.48 13.51 18.89
N PRO A 455 -10.52 12.24 19.31
CA PRO A 455 -10.70 11.10 18.40
C PRO A 455 -12.08 11.09 17.71
N PHE A 456 -13.13 11.56 18.38
CA PHE A 456 -14.52 11.50 17.90
C PHE A 456 -15.07 12.87 17.50
N GLY A 457 -16.20 12.88 16.78
CA GLY A 457 -16.96 14.10 16.44
C GLY A 457 -16.51 14.85 15.18
N LYS A 458 -15.49 14.37 14.47
CA LYS A 458 -15.14 14.91 13.14
C LYS A 458 -16.09 14.37 12.07
N PRO A 459 -16.56 15.22 11.13
CA PRO A 459 -17.44 14.77 10.05
C PRO A 459 -16.71 13.80 9.12
N PHE A 460 -17.42 12.76 8.71
CA PHE A 460 -16.92 11.78 7.75
C PHE A 460 -16.82 12.40 6.35
N ARG A 461 -15.63 12.39 5.76
CA ARG A 461 -15.40 12.84 4.38
C ARG A 461 -15.37 11.63 3.46
N VAL A 462 -16.27 11.61 2.47
CA VAL A 462 -16.33 10.56 1.45
C VAL A 462 -15.12 10.73 0.53
N THR A 463 -14.46 9.62 0.24
CA THR A 463 -13.34 9.58 -0.68
C THR A 463 -13.86 9.84 -2.10
N PRO A 464 -13.32 10.81 -2.85
CA PRO A 464 -13.66 10.97 -4.25
C PRO A 464 -13.26 9.71 -5.03
N LYS A 465 -14.19 9.13 -5.79
CA LYS A 465 -13.99 7.95 -6.64
C LYS A 465 -14.51 8.25 -8.05
N GLY A 466 -13.70 7.97 -9.08
CA GLY A 466 -14.07 8.14 -10.48
C GLY A 466 -14.10 9.59 -10.97
N SER A 467 -13.44 10.53 -10.27
CA SER A 467 -13.37 11.93 -10.69
C SER A 467 -12.14 12.23 -11.54
N GLY A 468 -11.14 11.33 -11.57
CA GLY A 468 -9.88 11.54 -12.29
C GLY A 468 -9.15 12.84 -11.92
N ASN A 469 -8.05 13.10 -12.62
CA ASN A 469 -7.41 14.43 -12.70
C ASN A 469 -7.18 14.74 -14.17
N GLU A 470 -8.07 15.53 -14.78
CA GLU A 470 -7.88 15.99 -16.17
C GLU A 470 -6.87 17.14 -16.27
N ALA A 471 -6.64 17.87 -15.16
CA ALA A 471 -5.75 19.02 -15.09
C ALA A 471 -4.48 18.75 -14.27
N ILE A 472 -3.45 19.57 -14.51
CA ILE A 472 -2.25 19.64 -13.66
C ILE A 472 -2.67 20.20 -12.31
N GLY A 473 -2.32 19.50 -11.22
CA GLY A 473 -2.56 19.94 -9.85
C GLY A 473 -1.26 20.32 -9.13
N PHE A 474 -1.36 21.16 -8.10
CA PHE A 474 -0.22 21.55 -7.28
C PHE A 474 -0.59 21.57 -5.79
N ASP A 475 0.14 20.79 -4.99
CA ASP A 475 0.04 20.78 -3.53
C ASP A 475 0.92 21.88 -2.91
N GLY A 476 0.39 23.11 -2.90
CA GLY A 476 1.10 24.26 -2.34
C GLY A 476 1.36 24.18 -0.83
N TYR A 477 0.52 23.48 -0.06
CA TYR A 477 0.67 23.37 1.40
C TYR A 477 1.92 22.56 1.76
N SER A 478 2.03 21.35 1.21
CA SER A 478 3.17 20.48 1.49
C SER A 478 4.45 21.07 0.88
N PHE A 479 4.34 21.67 -0.31
CA PHE A 479 5.49 22.33 -0.95
C PHE A 479 6.03 23.50 -0.13
N ALA A 480 5.18 24.33 0.48
CA ALA A 480 5.61 25.45 1.31
C ALA A 480 6.43 24.98 2.53
N TRP A 481 5.98 23.93 3.23
CA TRP A 481 6.74 23.34 4.33
C TRP A 481 8.08 22.78 3.89
N ILE A 482 8.10 22.05 2.76
CA ILE A 482 9.33 21.51 2.17
C ILE A 482 10.30 22.64 1.84
N ALA A 483 9.83 23.70 1.17
CA ALA A 483 10.65 24.84 0.80
C ALA A 483 11.22 25.56 2.03
N VAL A 484 10.41 25.78 3.07
CA VAL A 484 10.87 26.40 4.33
C VAL A 484 11.96 25.57 4.98
N LEU A 485 11.81 24.25 5.07
CA LEU A 485 12.82 23.39 5.69
C LEU A 485 14.11 23.30 4.87
N ILE A 486 14.01 23.25 3.52
CA ILE A 486 15.17 23.32 2.64
C ILE A 486 15.91 24.65 2.83
N LEU A 487 15.19 25.77 2.81
CA LEU A 487 15.77 27.11 2.96
C LEU A 487 16.39 27.30 4.35
N ALA A 488 15.70 26.89 5.42
CA ALA A 488 16.23 26.96 6.78
C ALA A 488 17.52 26.14 6.93
N THR A 489 17.55 24.93 6.35
CA THR A 489 18.75 24.08 6.37
C THR A 489 19.89 24.69 5.54
N ALA A 490 19.60 25.13 4.31
CA ALA A 490 20.61 25.68 3.41
C ALA A 490 21.20 27.01 3.92
N ILE A 491 20.36 27.92 4.42
CA ILE A 491 20.81 29.17 5.04
C ILE A 491 21.63 28.88 6.29
N GLY A 492 21.17 27.94 7.13
CA GLY A 492 21.92 27.50 8.31
C GLY A 492 23.31 26.97 7.95
N LEU A 493 23.45 26.18 6.88
CA LEU A 493 24.75 25.75 6.38
C LEU A 493 25.63 26.93 5.95
N VAL A 494 25.08 27.89 5.18
CA VAL A 494 25.83 29.06 4.69
C VAL A 494 26.33 29.94 5.83
N ILE A 495 25.50 30.20 6.85
CA ILE A 495 25.87 31.02 8.02
C ILE A 495 27.06 30.40 8.76
N ASN A 496 27.13 29.07 8.83
CA ASN A 496 28.19 28.36 9.54
C ASN A 496 29.44 28.07 8.68
N ILE A 497 29.48 28.51 7.41
CA ILE A 497 30.71 28.53 6.61
C ILE A 497 31.61 29.69 7.03
N VAL A 498 31.02 30.82 7.42
CA VAL A 498 31.73 32.05 7.78
C VAL A 498 32.06 32.00 9.28
N PRO A 499 33.35 31.97 9.67
CA PRO A 499 33.75 31.83 11.07
C PRO A 499 33.16 32.89 12.00
N GLU A 500 33.01 34.13 11.52
CA GLU A 500 32.49 35.28 12.27
C GLU A 500 31.00 35.16 12.61
N THR A 501 30.24 34.37 11.84
CA THR A 501 28.81 34.15 12.06
C THR A 501 28.47 32.74 12.54
N SER A 502 29.47 31.86 12.65
CA SER A 502 29.30 30.48 13.08
C SER A 502 28.84 30.42 14.54
N GLN A 503 27.75 29.69 14.79
CA GLN A 503 27.19 29.44 16.12
C GLN A 503 27.45 28.01 16.58
N VAL A 504 28.19 27.22 15.79
CA VAL A 504 28.26 25.76 15.92
C VAL A 504 29.67 25.27 16.23
N GLU A 505 29.74 24.13 16.93
CA GLU A 505 31.00 23.48 17.25
C GLU A 505 31.65 22.83 16.03
N ALA A 506 32.96 23.06 15.86
CA ALA A 506 33.71 22.59 14.69
C ALA A 506 33.71 21.05 14.54
N GLN A 507 33.68 20.29 15.64
CA GLN A 507 33.79 18.83 15.59
C GLN A 507 32.49 18.14 15.12
N PHE A 508 31.31 18.68 15.44
CA PHE A 508 30.03 18.11 15.01
C PHE A 508 29.58 18.60 13.63
N SER A 509 30.11 19.75 13.18
CA SER A 509 29.75 20.38 11.91
C SER A 509 29.74 19.44 10.69
N PRO A 510 30.72 18.52 10.48
CA PRO A 510 30.68 17.59 9.35
C PRO A 510 29.52 16.59 9.41
N ILE A 511 29.15 16.12 10.60
CA ILE A 511 28.02 15.19 10.80
C ILE A 511 26.70 15.92 10.50
N ALA A 512 26.54 17.13 11.04
CA ALA A 512 25.38 17.96 10.78
C ALA A 512 25.26 18.32 9.28
N ALA A 513 26.37 18.63 8.61
CA ALA A 513 26.39 18.91 7.17
C ALA A 513 25.98 17.67 6.34
N CYS A 514 26.45 16.48 6.72
CA CYS A 514 26.06 15.23 6.07
C CYS A 514 24.54 14.98 6.16
N TRP A 515 23.96 15.07 7.36
CA TRP A 515 22.51 14.93 7.55
C TRP A 515 21.71 16.04 6.87
N SER A 516 22.23 17.27 6.88
CA SER A 516 21.61 18.38 6.16
C SER A 516 21.53 18.11 4.66
N GLY A 517 22.61 17.59 4.06
CA GLY A 517 22.63 17.18 2.66
C GLY A 517 21.63 16.05 2.35
N ILE A 518 21.56 15.04 3.21
CA ILE A 518 20.58 13.94 3.08
C ILE A 518 19.14 14.49 3.19
N ASN A 519 18.86 15.35 4.17
CA ASN A 519 17.55 15.94 4.37
C ASN A 519 17.15 16.81 3.17
N ILE A 520 18.05 17.64 2.64
CA ILE A 520 17.79 18.43 1.43
C ILE A 520 17.49 17.52 0.24
N LEU A 521 18.25 16.44 0.04
CA LEU A 521 18.00 15.48 -1.04
C LEU A 521 16.62 14.81 -0.90
N VAL A 522 16.28 14.34 0.30
CA VAL A 522 14.99 13.71 0.60
C VAL A 522 13.83 14.68 0.39
N LEU A 523 13.96 15.93 0.87
CA LEU A 523 12.98 16.99 0.70
C LEU A 523 12.85 17.44 -0.76
N ALA A 524 13.96 17.48 -1.51
CA ALA A 524 13.93 17.79 -2.94
C ALA A 524 13.15 16.73 -3.73
N ILE A 525 13.35 15.44 -3.45
CA ILE A 525 12.57 14.36 -4.06
C ILE A 525 11.10 14.45 -3.61
N ALA A 526 10.84 14.74 -2.33
CA ALA A 526 9.49 14.93 -1.81
C ALA A 526 8.76 16.10 -2.51
N SER A 527 9.48 17.17 -2.88
CA SER A 527 8.91 18.31 -3.61
C SER A 527 8.36 17.91 -4.98
N LEU A 528 8.97 16.92 -5.66
CA LEU A 528 8.51 16.41 -6.95
C LEU A 528 7.12 15.76 -6.86
N ILE A 529 6.78 15.20 -5.70
CA ILE A 529 5.46 14.59 -5.44
C ILE A 529 4.36 15.64 -5.44
N CYS A 530 4.67 16.90 -5.07
CA CYS A 530 3.69 17.99 -4.97
C CYS A 530 3.14 18.43 -6.34
N PHE A 531 3.77 18.03 -7.44
CA PHE A 531 3.36 18.37 -8.81
C PHE A 531 2.57 17.22 -9.44
N GLU A 532 1.24 17.35 -9.45
CA GLU A 532 0.35 16.34 -10.01
C GLU A 532 0.29 16.43 -11.53
N LYS A 533 0.50 15.28 -12.19
CA LYS A 533 0.35 15.18 -13.64
C LYS A 533 -1.12 14.90 -14.01
N PRO A 534 -1.58 15.36 -15.19
CA PRO A 534 -2.86 14.94 -15.74
C PRO A 534 -2.84 13.43 -15.96
N ARG A 535 -3.90 12.76 -15.52
CA ARG A 535 -4.04 11.32 -15.65
C ARG A 535 -5.14 11.01 -16.64
N ARG A 536 -4.84 10.09 -17.55
CA ARG A 536 -5.87 9.51 -18.40
C ARG A 536 -6.70 8.56 -17.53
N LEU A 537 -8.03 8.75 -17.51
CA LEU A 537 -9.00 7.86 -16.86
C LEU A 537 -8.97 6.41 -17.41
N PHE A 538 -8.28 6.20 -18.54
CA PHE A 538 -8.25 4.93 -19.26
C PHE A 538 -7.18 3.99 -18.70
N ASN A 539 -7.62 2.95 -17.99
CA ASN A 539 -6.76 1.86 -17.56
C ASN A 539 -6.81 0.75 -18.61
N ALA A 540 -5.79 0.71 -19.47
CA ALA A 540 -5.60 -0.37 -20.43
C ALA A 540 -4.63 -1.42 -19.88
N PHE A 541 -4.91 -2.68 -20.16
CA PHE A 541 -4.06 -3.80 -19.77
C PHE A 541 -3.07 -4.12 -20.89
N LYS A 542 -1.79 -4.24 -20.54
CA LYS A 542 -0.77 -4.80 -21.42
C LYS A 542 -1.01 -6.31 -21.57
N LEU A 543 -1.13 -6.78 -22.80
CA LEU A 543 -1.26 -8.21 -23.13
C LEU A 543 -0.35 -8.57 -24.32
N ASP A 544 -0.23 -9.88 -24.58
CA ASP A 544 0.41 -10.45 -25.78
C ASP A 544 -0.41 -11.67 -26.24
N GLU A 545 -1.54 -11.40 -26.90
CA GLU A 545 -2.47 -12.43 -27.37
C GLU A 545 -2.64 -12.38 -28.88
N ALA A 546 -2.82 -13.53 -29.51
CA ALA A 546 -3.11 -13.60 -30.93
C ALA A 546 -4.52 -13.06 -31.22
N VAL A 547 -4.63 -12.18 -32.21
CA VAL A 547 -5.89 -11.60 -32.66
C VAL A 547 -5.90 -11.50 -34.17
N HIS A 548 -7.08 -11.38 -34.78
CA HIS A 548 -7.20 -11.08 -36.20
C HIS A 548 -7.94 -9.77 -36.41
N VAL A 549 -7.42 -8.93 -37.30
CA VAL A 549 -8.06 -7.69 -37.74
C VAL A 549 -8.38 -7.84 -39.21
N ASP A 550 -9.67 -7.93 -39.57
CA ASP A 550 -10.13 -8.28 -40.92
C ASP A 550 -9.45 -9.54 -41.50
N GLY A 551 -9.26 -10.55 -40.66
CA GLY A 551 -8.59 -11.80 -41.02
C GLY A 551 -7.06 -11.70 -41.08
N VAL A 552 -6.46 -10.51 -40.92
CA VAL A 552 -5.01 -10.36 -40.84
C VAL A 552 -4.53 -10.75 -39.44
N PRO A 553 -3.58 -11.69 -39.30
CA PRO A 553 -3.05 -12.08 -38.01
C PRO A 553 -2.24 -10.94 -37.37
N GLY A 554 -2.52 -10.67 -36.12
CA GLY A 554 -1.87 -9.64 -35.31
C GLY A 554 -1.71 -10.08 -33.85
N ARG A 555 -1.14 -9.18 -33.06
CA ARG A 555 -0.86 -9.36 -31.63
C ARG A 555 -1.48 -8.22 -30.84
N MET A 556 -2.37 -8.52 -29.90
CA MET A 556 -2.93 -7.53 -29.00
C MET A 556 -1.84 -7.07 -28.02
N VAL A 557 -1.56 -5.77 -28.00
CA VAL A 557 -0.52 -5.14 -27.16
C VAL A 557 -1.13 -4.49 -25.93
N SER A 558 -2.30 -3.86 -26.10
CA SER A 558 -3.01 -3.14 -25.05
C SER A 558 -4.51 -3.27 -25.24
N LEU A 559 -5.27 -3.54 -24.19
CA LEU A 559 -6.73 -3.69 -24.26
C LEU A 559 -7.40 -3.02 -23.06
N ALA A 560 -8.41 -2.21 -23.35
CA ALA A 560 -9.31 -1.59 -22.39
C ALA A 560 -10.76 -2.02 -22.70
N LEU A 561 -11.73 -1.49 -21.94
CA LEU A 561 -13.15 -1.81 -22.14
C LEU A 561 -13.73 -1.27 -23.46
N ASP A 562 -13.10 -0.26 -24.04
CA ASP A 562 -13.58 0.49 -25.21
C ASP A 562 -12.50 0.68 -26.30
N LYS A 563 -11.26 0.21 -26.05
CA LYS A 563 -10.10 0.48 -26.91
C LYS A 563 -9.15 -0.71 -26.95
N ALA A 564 -8.47 -0.86 -28.07
CA ALA A 564 -7.41 -1.83 -28.27
C ALA A 564 -6.23 -1.23 -29.03
N VAL A 565 -5.03 -1.73 -28.76
CA VAL A 565 -3.84 -1.51 -29.58
C VAL A 565 -3.35 -2.85 -30.09
N VAL A 566 -3.36 -3.02 -31.41
CA VAL A 566 -2.98 -4.27 -32.08
C VAL A 566 -1.74 -4.05 -32.93
N ALA A 567 -0.72 -4.87 -32.74
CA ALA A 567 0.45 -4.92 -33.61
C ALA A 567 0.20 -5.86 -34.80
N VAL A 568 0.41 -5.36 -36.01
CA VAL A 568 0.29 -6.10 -37.28
C VAL A 568 1.55 -5.94 -38.14
N PRO A 569 1.82 -6.84 -39.10
CA PRO A 569 2.92 -6.69 -40.05
C PRO A 569 2.86 -5.38 -40.85
N THR A 570 4.00 -4.78 -41.19
CA THR A 570 4.10 -3.50 -41.89
C THR A 570 3.57 -3.51 -43.33
N GLU A 571 3.41 -4.69 -43.91
CA GLU A 571 2.83 -4.86 -45.25
C GLU A 571 1.29 -4.88 -45.26
N THR A 572 0.66 -4.81 -44.09
CA THR A 572 -0.80 -4.81 -43.96
C THR A 572 -1.42 -3.50 -44.45
N ARG A 573 -2.43 -3.60 -45.33
CA ARG A 573 -3.28 -2.47 -45.74
C ARG A 573 -4.73 -2.76 -45.39
N PHE A 574 -5.40 -1.80 -44.75
CA PHE A 574 -6.83 -1.86 -44.47
C PHE A 574 -7.58 -1.01 -45.48
N ALA A 575 -8.68 -1.54 -46.02
CA ALA A 575 -9.48 -0.86 -47.03
C ALA A 575 -10.45 0.18 -46.43
N SER A 576 -10.75 0.08 -45.14
CA SER A 576 -11.69 0.92 -44.41
C SER A 576 -11.12 1.32 -43.04
N ALA A 577 -11.65 2.40 -42.47
CA ALA A 577 -11.45 2.73 -41.07
C ALA A 577 -12.26 1.81 -40.14
N ASP A 578 -13.36 1.22 -40.64
CA ASP A 578 -14.11 0.21 -39.91
C ASP A 578 -13.51 -1.17 -40.16
N VAL A 579 -12.91 -1.75 -39.12
CA VAL A 579 -12.24 -3.06 -39.18
C VAL A 579 -12.88 -4.01 -38.17
N THR A 580 -12.90 -5.29 -38.51
CA THR A 580 -13.47 -6.35 -37.66
C THR A 580 -12.39 -6.97 -36.81
N LEU A 581 -12.51 -6.84 -35.49
CA LEU A 581 -11.60 -7.46 -34.54
C LEU A 581 -12.15 -8.83 -34.12
N SER A 582 -11.34 -9.87 -34.30
CA SER A 582 -11.60 -11.22 -33.81
C SER A 582 -10.66 -11.51 -32.64
N LEU A 583 -11.26 -11.68 -31.46
CA LEU A 583 -10.59 -11.96 -30.19
C LEU A 583 -11.11 -13.28 -29.63
N GLU A 584 -10.22 -14.11 -29.10
CA GLU A 584 -10.59 -15.41 -28.52
C GLU A 584 -11.65 -15.25 -27.42
N GLY A 585 -12.73 -16.04 -27.51
CA GLY A 585 -13.87 -15.99 -26.59
C GLY A 585 -14.94 -14.95 -26.94
N PHE A 586 -14.75 -14.17 -28.00
CA PHE A 586 -15.70 -13.17 -28.49
C PHE A 586 -16.14 -13.48 -29.91
N SER A 587 -17.41 -13.24 -30.22
CA SER A 587 -17.84 -13.14 -31.61
C SER A 587 -17.15 -11.93 -32.26
N PRO A 588 -16.72 -12.02 -33.52
CA PRO A 588 -16.08 -10.88 -34.20
C PRO A 588 -16.95 -9.62 -34.10
N PHE A 589 -16.33 -8.50 -33.72
CA PHE A 589 -17.04 -7.24 -33.53
C PHE A 589 -16.37 -6.09 -34.29
N LYS A 590 -17.17 -5.11 -34.68
CA LYS A 590 -16.71 -3.94 -35.43
C LYS A 590 -15.94 -3.00 -34.52
N THR A 591 -14.85 -2.45 -35.05
CA THR A 591 -14.00 -1.48 -34.39
C THR A 591 -13.61 -0.37 -35.36
N GLU A 592 -13.43 0.84 -34.86
CA GLU A 592 -12.99 1.99 -35.64
C GLU A 592 -11.47 2.19 -35.47
N LEU A 593 -10.74 2.15 -36.58
CA LEU A 593 -9.32 2.46 -36.66
C LEU A 593 -9.09 3.97 -36.57
N LYS A 594 -8.70 4.46 -35.40
CA LYS A 594 -8.45 5.89 -35.15
C LYS A 594 -7.06 6.34 -35.56
N MET A 595 -6.06 5.49 -35.39
CA MET A 595 -4.66 5.85 -35.60
C MET A 595 -3.82 4.63 -35.96
N VAL A 596 -2.84 4.82 -36.85
CA VAL A 596 -1.78 3.86 -37.11
C VAL A 596 -0.46 4.49 -36.72
N THR A 597 0.31 3.82 -35.86
CA THR A 597 1.65 4.27 -35.47
C THR A 597 2.69 3.23 -35.86
N GLN A 598 3.79 3.65 -36.47
CA GLN A 598 4.94 2.78 -36.74
C GLN A 598 5.95 2.96 -35.59
N ARG A 599 6.34 1.86 -34.95
CA ARG A 599 7.43 1.87 -33.96
C ARG A 599 8.45 0.79 -34.29
N ARG A 600 9.72 1.17 -34.29
CA ARG A 600 10.85 0.25 -34.33
C ARG A 600 11.06 -0.32 -32.93
N ARG A 601 10.87 -1.62 -32.74
CA ARG A 601 11.06 -2.26 -31.43
C ARG A 601 12.56 -2.45 -31.20
N SER A 602 13.18 -1.52 -30.46
CA SER A 602 14.57 -1.65 -30.02
C SER A 602 14.68 -2.77 -28.98
N VAL A 603 15.37 -3.85 -29.38
CA VAL A 603 15.92 -4.95 -28.58
C VAL A 603 14.92 -5.95 -27.96
N ALA A 604 14.67 -7.04 -28.69
CA ALA A 604 14.55 -8.38 -28.14
C ALA A 604 15.42 -9.32 -28.99
N ARG A 605 15.96 -10.39 -28.38
CA ARG A 605 16.97 -11.35 -28.90
C ARG A 605 16.66 -12.05 -30.25
N HIS A 606 15.64 -11.65 -31.01
CA HIS A 606 15.20 -12.25 -32.27
C HIS A 606 14.81 -11.17 -33.31
N GLY A 607 15.79 -10.41 -33.80
CA GLY A 607 15.68 -9.56 -35.00
C GLY A 607 14.77 -8.33 -34.90
N ASP A 608 15.20 -7.24 -35.53
CA ASP A 608 14.36 -6.04 -35.72
C ASP A 608 13.17 -6.39 -36.63
N LYS A 609 11.97 -6.56 -36.05
CA LYS A 609 10.73 -6.56 -36.83
C LYS A 609 10.01 -5.23 -36.62
N GLU A 610 9.92 -4.45 -37.70
CA GLU A 610 9.00 -3.31 -37.73
C GLU A 610 7.56 -3.81 -37.69
N ALA A 611 6.70 -3.13 -36.95
CA ALA A 611 5.27 -3.45 -36.87
C ALA A 611 4.46 -2.15 -36.88
N PHE A 612 3.27 -2.21 -37.47
CA PHE A 612 2.26 -1.17 -37.32
C PHE A 612 1.40 -1.45 -36.10
N TYR A 613 1.16 -0.41 -35.31
CA TYR A 613 0.29 -0.45 -34.14
C TYR A 613 -1.00 0.29 -34.48
N LEU A 614 -2.08 -0.47 -34.58
CA LEU A 614 -3.43 -0.01 -34.86
C LEU A 614 -4.10 0.37 -33.54
N HIS A 615 -4.57 1.61 -33.44
CA HIS A 615 -5.38 2.08 -32.31
C HIS A 615 -6.84 1.96 -32.70
N LEU A 616 -7.51 0.97 -32.11
CA LEU A 616 -8.89 0.60 -32.40
C LEU A 616 -9.80 1.07 -31.27
N HIS A 617 -10.94 1.64 -31.61
CA HIS A 617 -12.00 2.02 -30.68
C HIS A 617 -13.23 1.15 -30.94
N PHE A 618 -13.94 0.78 -29.90
CA PHE A 618 -15.15 -0.03 -30.02
C PHE A 618 -16.11 0.24 -28.87
N ASP A 619 -17.38 -0.02 -29.10
CA ASP A 619 -18.42 0.08 -28.09
C ASP A 619 -19.08 -1.28 -27.89
N LEU A 620 -18.80 -1.91 -26.75
CA LEU A 620 -19.40 -3.19 -26.37
C LEU A 620 -20.55 -2.93 -25.41
N SER A 621 -21.68 -3.59 -25.69
CA SER A 621 -22.88 -3.58 -24.86
C SER A 621 -23.36 -5.00 -24.51
N GLY A 622 -24.20 -5.11 -23.49
CA GLY A 622 -24.78 -6.36 -23.01
C GLY A 622 -23.74 -7.43 -22.67
N SER A 623 -24.02 -8.68 -23.05
CA SER A 623 -23.16 -9.84 -22.71
C SER A 623 -21.72 -9.72 -23.24
N ALA A 624 -21.49 -9.03 -24.35
CA ALA A 624 -20.14 -8.81 -24.87
C ALA A 624 -19.32 -7.90 -23.94
N ARG A 625 -19.96 -6.86 -23.38
CA ARG A 625 -19.33 -5.98 -22.38
C ARG A 625 -19.02 -6.74 -21.09
N ASP A 626 -19.98 -7.53 -20.61
CA ASP A 626 -19.81 -8.33 -19.39
C ASP A 626 -18.64 -9.32 -19.54
N LYS A 627 -18.55 -10.02 -20.69
CA LYS A 627 -17.40 -10.91 -20.99
C LYS A 627 -16.07 -10.15 -21.04
N MET A 628 -16.05 -8.94 -21.58
CA MET A 628 -14.83 -8.11 -21.62
C MET A 628 -14.39 -7.69 -20.22
N ILE A 629 -15.34 -7.31 -19.36
CA ILE A 629 -15.09 -7.03 -17.93
C ILE A 629 -14.48 -8.26 -17.26
N VAL A 630 -15.12 -9.43 -17.39
CA VAL A 630 -14.60 -10.67 -16.80
C VAL A 630 -13.21 -10.99 -17.31
N LYS A 631 -12.96 -10.91 -18.62
CA LYS A 631 -11.63 -11.16 -19.20
C LYS A 631 -10.57 -10.23 -18.60
N LEU A 632 -10.80 -8.92 -18.62
CA LEU A 632 -9.79 -7.94 -18.22
C LEU A 632 -9.54 -7.93 -16.71
N TYR A 633 -10.60 -8.00 -15.91
CA TYR A 633 -10.52 -7.78 -14.46
C TYR A 633 -10.52 -9.06 -13.62
N THR A 634 -10.69 -10.23 -14.24
CA THR A 634 -10.57 -11.53 -13.55
C THR A 634 -9.60 -12.50 -14.23
N GLY A 635 -9.04 -12.09 -15.38
CA GLY A 635 -8.07 -12.86 -16.14
C GLY A 635 -6.66 -12.80 -15.57
N ARG A 636 -5.70 -13.28 -16.37
CA ARG A 636 -4.28 -13.39 -15.96
C ARG A 636 -3.49 -12.08 -16.11
N TYR A 637 -4.15 -10.99 -16.47
CA TYR A 637 -3.47 -9.72 -16.76
C TYR A 637 -3.05 -9.01 -15.48
N SER A 638 -1.79 -8.57 -15.45
CA SER A 638 -1.20 -7.86 -14.31
C SER A 638 -0.43 -6.64 -14.78
N GLN A 639 -0.64 -5.51 -14.09
CA GLN A 639 0.24 -4.34 -14.18
C GLN A 639 1.26 -4.31 -13.02
N ASP A 640 1.35 -5.41 -12.25
CA ASP A 640 2.25 -5.48 -11.09
C ASP A 640 3.72 -5.45 -11.48
N VAL A 641 4.50 -4.74 -10.66
CA VAL A 641 5.95 -4.62 -10.77
C VAL A 641 6.58 -5.75 -9.97
N ARG A 642 6.94 -6.83 -10.67
CA ARG A 642 7.55 -8.02 -10.05
C ARG A 642 8.92 -7.72 -9.44
N ASP A 643 9.74 -6.96 -10.15
CA ASP A 643 11.10 -6.60 -9.76
C ASP A 643 11.33 -5.09 -9.93
N ILE A 644 12.05 -4.48 -8.99
CA ILE A 644 12.44 -3.07 -9.08
C ILE A 644 13.69 -2.94 -9.95
N ASP A 645 13.60 -2.19 -11.06
CA ASP A 645 14.76 -1.71 -11.79
C ASP A 645 15.34 -0.46 -11.11
N LYS A 646 16.30 -0.66 -10.20
CA LYS A 646 16.93 0.41 -9.40
C LYS A 646 17.65 1.46 -10.28
N VAL A 647 18.16 1.05 -11.44
CA VAL A 647 18.82 1.95 -12.39
C VAL A 647 17.77 2.80 -13.08
N ALA A 648 16.67 2.20 -13.54
CA ALA A 648 15.55 2.93 -14.11
C ALA A 648 14.90 3.90 -13.12
N VAL A 649 14.81 3.55 -11.82
CA VAL A 649 14.35 4.48 -10.78
C VAL A 649 15.24 5.72 -10.73
N SER A 650 16.55 5.52 -10.60
CA SER A 650 17.52 6.63 -10.48
C SER A 650 17.50 7.53 -11.71
N ILE A 651 17.45 6.93 -12.90
CA ILE A 651 17.38 7.67 -14.18
C ILE A 651 16.07 8.45 -14.28
N ASN A 652 14.92 7.85 -13.93
CA ASN A 652 13.63 8.55 -14.03
C ASN A 652 13.50 9.68 -13.02
N LEU A 653 14.00 9.51 -11.79
CA LEU A 653 14.06 10.61 -10.82
C LEU A 653 14.91 11.77 -11.34
N LEU A 654 16.07 11.48 -11.94
CA LEU A 654 16.92 12.50 -12.55
C LEU A 654 16.26 13.17 -13.76
N LEU A 655 15.61 12.42 -14.64
CA LEU A 655 14.87 13.00 -15.75
C LEU A 655 13.72 13.89 -15.24
N ARG A 656 13.08 13.47 -14.15
CA ARG A 656 11.95 14.19 -13.55
C ARG A 656 12.37 15.56 -13.01
N THR A 657 13.57 15.70 -12.44
CA THR A 657 14.09 17.01 -12.01
C THR A 657 14.24 17.99 -13.18
N PHE A 658 14.41 17.49 -14.42
CA PHE A 658 14.46 18.30 -15.64
C PHE A 658 13.13 18.31 -16.43
N GLY A 659 12.02 17.91 -15.80
CA GLY A 659 10.70 17.90 -16.43
C GLY A 659 10.47 16.79 -17.48
N ARG A 660 11.36 15.79 -17.57
CA ARG A 660 11.25 14.66 -18.50
C ARG A 660 10.86 13.37 -17.78
N THR A 661 10.27 12.42 -18.49
CA THR A 661 10.05 11.04 -18.00
C THR A 661 10.30 10.04 -19.11
N ARG A 662 10.98 8.93 -18.80
CA ARG A 662 11.17 7.83 -19.75
C ARG A 662 9.96 6.89 -19.65
N THR A 663 9.08 6.92 -20.63
CA THR A 663 8.04 5.90 -20.78
C THR A 663 8.68 4.63 -21.33
N LEU A 664 8.74 3.57 -20.52
CA LEU A 664 9.12 2.22 -20.96
C LEU A 664 7.94 1.50 -21.63
#